data_AF-A0ABD4YFL8-F1
#
_entry.id   AF-A0ABD4YFL8-F1
#
_cell.length_a   1.000
_cell.length_b   1.000
_cell.length_c   1.000
_cell.angle_alpha   90.00
_cell.angle_beta   90.00
_cell.angle_gamma   90.00
#
_symmetry.space_group_name_H-M   'P 1'
#
loop_
_entity.id
_entity.type
_entity.pdbx_description
1 polymer ?
#
loop_
_entity_poly.entity_id
_entity_poly.type
_entity_poly.pdbx_seq_one_letter_code
_entity_poly.pdbx_strand_id
1 'polypeptide(L)'
;MTKKRQNKGYTTDLTLGWITQDIGPEWLQWQQYAAEWLAAQNSNMHTRMESIKHFVLYLKNKAPYAHDVASMFKGHAGGHKVSSEEFVDYLAAAGRKKKYSEIINNISAMCDHIIKHHLSVDEDNGNPVALFRNPFEKIKLSGSNTETVHSPLPYRYIQQLRHILCPYPTDDPSNKAPWVGRHFRDWHWAIDHLQHGNMGWMEVPPEMVDPNDPDCIARTRIVIRNGKRVEIHEIWSPVVAMFLFTKLHLPLRSFQVRFLDSGEGDTWRYEGGQWVENTKHPFKYGTPKRPYQKGVFRRIYDSMTEGYSTGLYVSTNKTADQNKDELQRGYTIPWQHEELLYWLEKLRNWQEKYNPIDRLISGKELKRSHLGQSKSKRQLAEMGEFAFLFRGRSSAFPITKGALPNPWYRLLSKLEEDVFPAGQTMANGDRLRFVKDYSEDFEGHETAKVATDYPLHSLRVSLITCYTMDTNLPLPVISKLLAGHTRLLMTIYYNKITPSVMAEKMNEANSALVEREEGALKNFLQDAEIRQIQLRTASIGDAYNSVETVLANRNPIGWEERATGLCLVGGNSVRSDELATVGGCWNGGPLLKDAQFSYSRVYGPVPHGPENCPRCRWHITDATYLPALNSAFNQVSYKAHQAAELSVELEGQLEALKDELFIAEETGAVFLKHNELQALERRYEKQRVEADEYAKDYIAIFNLINRVVQIENGREEDDDGQKLIAVGSDEDLKYSLKFVETDSELLHLALLCEDAEFHPDLHDDLRKTPAIAKRTNALSRMMARSGYKPVFLEMDEQTQLIAGNALMRKMAKIAAPEDRLEGYRIASNYIEAQEFLKDDRLLRSGFDAVKKIAPISLPIESVERIPALEVEE
;
A
#
# COMPACT_ATOMS: atom_id res chain seq x y z
N MET A 1 7.26 16.26 61.95
CA MET A 1 6.20 15.25 61.75
C MET A 1 5.35 15.65 60.54
N THR A 2 5.70 15.17 59.36
CA THR A 2 4.90 15.34 58.14
C THR A 2 3.63 14.51 58.27
N LYS A 3 2.46 15.15 58.35
CA LYS A 3 1.15 14.46 58.27
C LYS A 3 1.16 13.60 57.00
N LYS A 4 1.33 12.28 57.14
CA LYS A 4 1.03 11.32 56.07
C LYS A 4 -0.39 11.63 55.62
N ARG A 5 -0.57 12.14 54.39
CA ARG A 5 -1.89 12.21 53.75
C ARG A 5 -2.47 10.80 53.78
N GLN A 6 -3.38 10.52 54.70
CA GLN A 6 -4.16 9.29 54.66
C GLN A 6 -5.00 9.32 53.39
N ASN A 7 -4.81 8.33 52.52
CA ASN A 7 -5.65 8.15 51.35
C ASN A 7 -7.07 7.83 51.81
N LYS A 8 -8.00 8.78 51.68
CA LYS A 8 -9.39 8.70 52.18
C LYS A 8 -10.29 7.67 51.48
N GLY A 9 -9.74 6.68 50.77
CA GLY A 9 -10.50 5.56 50.21
C GLY A 9 -11.48 5.85 49.06
N TYR A 10 -11.74 7.12 48.71
CA TYR A 10 -12.82 7.56 47.79
C TYR A 10 -12.94 6.88 46.42
N THR A 11 -11.89 6.23 45.93
CA THR A 11 -11.87 5.56 44.61
C THR A 11 -11.40 4.10 44.69
N THR A 12 -11.25 3.57 45.91
CA THR A 12 -10.65 2.25 46.18
C THR A 12 -11.48 1.41 47.13
N ASP A 13 -12.23 2.04 48.02
CA ASP A 13 -13.05 1.36 49.00
C ASP A 13 -14.40 0.97 48.40
N LEU A 14 -14.59 -0.33 48.15
CA LEU A 14 -15.82 -0.88 47.59
C LEU A 14 -16.98 -0.89 48.60
N THR A 15 -16.69 -0.82 49.90
CA THR A 15 -17.72 -0.76 50.95
C THR A 15 -18.12 0.68 51.30
N LEU A 16 -17.45 1.67 50.69
CA LEU A 16 -17.70 3.10 50.86
C LEU A 16 -17.66 3.55 52.33
N GLY A 17 -16.86 2.91 53.18
CA GLY A 17 -16.75 3.21 54.62
C GLY A 17 -16.33 4.64 54.93
N TRP A 18 -15.71 5.32 53.97
CA TRP A 18 -15.43 6.76 54.08
C TRP A 18 -16.67 7.62 54.24
N ILE A 19 -17.86 7.19 53.76
CA ILE A 19 -19.10 7.98 53.86
C ILE A 19 -19.44 8.22 55.34
N THR A 20 -19.48 7.17 56.15
CA THR A 20 -19.77 7.29 57.58
C THR A 20 -18.61 7.86 58.39
N GLN A 21 -17.36 7.62 57.97
CA GLN A 21 -16.16 8.14 58.66
C GLN A 21 -15.92 9.65 58.42
N ASP A 22 -16.13 10.14 57.21
CA ASP A 22 -15.82 11.53 56.83
C ASP A 22 -17.05 12.46 56.85
N ILE A 23 -18.25 11.93 56.63
CA ILE A 23 -19.47 12.74 56.51
C ILE A 23 -20.29 12.72 57.80
N GLY A 24 -20.53 11.53 58.36
CA GLY A 24 -21.24 11.33 59.62
C GLY A 24 -22.00 9.99 59.66
N PRO A 25 -22.28 9.43 60.84
CA PRO A 25 -23.00 8.15 60.99
C PRO A 25 -24.44 8.19 60.45
N GLU A 26 -25.06 9.36 60.39
CA GLU A 26 -26.41 9.57 59.84
C GLU A 26 -26.53 9.24 58.34
N TRP A 27 -25.40 9.10 57.62
CA TRP A 27 -25.36 8.72 56.20
C TRP A 27 -25.19 7.20 55.99
N LEU A 28 -25.35 6.38 57.04
CA LEU A 28 -25.18 4.92 56.96
C LEU A 28 -26.08 4.27 55.90
N GLN A 29 -27.32 4.74 55.76
CA GLN A 29 -28.27 4.20 54.78
C GLN A 29 -27.78 4.43 53.34
N TRP A 30 -27.24 5.62 53.05
CA TRP A 30 -26.58 5.92 51.78
C TRP A 30 -25.37 5.03 51.52
N GLN A 31 -24.54 4.76 52.54
CA GLN A 31 -23.41 3.85 52.42
C GLN A 31 -23.87 2.43 52.04
N GLN A 32 -24.85 1.88 52.76
CA GLN A 32 -25.34 0.52 52.55
C GLN A 32 -25.94 0.32 51.16
N TYR A 33 -26.86 1.20 50.76
CA TYR A 33 -27.53 1.12 49.46
C TYR A 33 -26.57 1.35 48.29
N ALA A 34 -25.63 2.28 48.42
CA ALA A 34 -24.63 2.52 47.38
C ALA A 34 -23.63 1.36 47.27
N ALA A 35 -23.23 0.73 48.40
CA ALA A 35 -22.36 -0.43 48.40
C ALA A 35 -23.04 -1.67 47.80
N GLU A 36 -24.32 -1.87 48.08
CA GLU A 36 -25.14 -2.92 47.46
C GLU A 36 -25.22 -2.73 45.94
N TRP A 37 -25.58 -1.52 45.50
CA TRP A 37 -25.62 -1.21 44.07
C TRP A 37 -24.28 -1.46 43.39
N LEU A 38 -23.16 -1.03 44.02
CA LEU A 38 -21.81 -1.28 43.54
C LEU A 38 -21.47 -2.77 43.48
N ALA A 39 -21.92 -3.59 44.42
CA ALA A 39 -21.68 -5.03 44.43
C ALA A 39 -22.36 -5.74 43.25
N ALA A 40 -23.51 -5.24 42.81
CA ALA A 40 -24.21 -5.72 41.61
C ALA A 40 -23.54 -5.29 40.29
N GLN A 41 -22.57 -4.37 40.32
CA GLN A 41 -21.93 -3.84 39.12
C GLN A 41 -20.67 -4.63 38.70
N ASN A 42 -20.56 -4.89 37.39
CA ASN A 42 -19.44 -5.66 36.81
C ASN A 42 -18.45 -4.83 35.97
N SER A 43 -18.62 -3.51 35.85
CA SER A 43 -17.80 -2.64 34.99
C SER A 43 -17.64 -1.23 35.55
N ASN A 44 -16.70 -0.42 35.02
CA ASN A 44 -16.54 1.01 35.32
C ASN A 44 -16.56 1.41 36.82
N MET A 45 -16.06 0.53 37.70
CA MET A 45 -16.12 0.69 39.17
C MET A 45 -15.51 2.02 39.62
N HIS A 46 -14.38 2.41 39.03
CA HIS A 46 -13.73 3.70 39.33
C HIS A 46 -14.67 4.89 39.11
N THR A 47 -15.30 4.99 37.93
CA THR A 47 -16.20 6.10 37.58
C THR A 47 -17.45 6.11 38.45
N ARG A 48 -17.96 4.94 38.82
CA ARG A 48 -19.13 4.81 39.70
C ARG A 48 -18.85 5.27 41.12
N MET A 49 -17.74 4.82 41.72
CA MET A 49 -17.30 5.30 43.04
C MET A 49 -17.03 6.81 43.05
N GLU A 50 -16.42 7.32 41.98
CA GLU A 50 -16.20 8.76 41.84
C GLU A 50 -17.53 9.53 41.73
N SER A 51 -18.51 8.99 41.00
CA SER A 51 -19.86 9.57 40.90
C SER A 51 -20.54 9.64 42.26
N ILE A 52 -20.52 8.54 43.02
CA ILE A 52 -21.09 8.45 44.38
C ILE A 52 -20.43 9.49 45.29
N LYS A 53 -19.11 9.61 45.23
CA LYS A 53 -18.37 10.61 46.02
C LYS A 53 -18.90 12.02 45.77
N HIS A 54 -19.01 12.42 44.51
CA HIS A 54 -19.50 13.76 44.18
C HIS A 54 -20.96 13.97 44.57
N PHE A 55 -21.79 12.94 44.39
CA PHE A 55 -23.20 13.00 44.73
C PHE A 55 -23.44 13.17 46.23
N VAL A 56 -22.80 12.36 47.07
CA VAL A 56 -22.98 12.46 48.52
C VAL A 56 -22.41 13.80 49.04
N LEU A 57 -21.31 14.30 48.48
CA LEU A 57 -20.80 15.64 48.83
C LEU A 57 -21.74 16.77 48.39
N TYR A 58 -22.41 16.62 47.24
CA TYR A 58 -23.47 17.54 46.80
C TYR A 58 -24.64 17.53 47.78
N LEU A 59 -25.18 16.35 48.13
CA LEU A 59 -26.27 16.22 49.10
C LEU A 59 -25.89 16.85 50.44
N LYS A 60 -24.69 16.57 50.96
CA LYS A 60 -24.20 17.17 52.21
C LYS A 60 -24.23 18.70 52.19
N ASN A 61 -23.82 19.30 51.06
CA ASN A 61 -23.63 20.75 50.96
C ASN A 61 -24.90 21.51 50.55
N LYS A 62 -25.79 20.90 49.77
CA LYS A 62 -26.96 21.55 49.17
C LYS A 62 -28.31 21.02 49.68
N ALA A 63 -28.36 19.76 50.11
CA ALA A 63 -29.56 19.13 50.65
C ALA A 63 -29.26 18.32 51.93
N PRO A 64 -28.88 18.95 53.07
CA PRO A 64 -28.52 18.22 54.29
C PRO A 64 -29.65 17.34 54.85
N TYR A 65 -30.91 17.69 54.58
CA TYR A 65 -32.09 16.89 54.93
C TYR A 65 -32.13 15.54 54.20
N ALA A 66 -31.38 15.39 53.10
CA ALA A 66 -31.29 14.16 52.31
C ALA A 66 -30.35 13.12 52.93
N HIS A 67 -29.90 13.28 54.17
CA HIS A 67 -29.26 12.17 54.91
C HIS A 67 -30.21 10.98 55.06
N ASP A 68 -31.51 11.25 55.22
CA ASP A 68 -32.58 10.27 55.03
C ASP A 68 -32.88 10.08 53.54
N VAL A 69 -32.77 8.83 53.08
CA VAL A 69 -32.89 8.49 51.65
C VAL A 69 -34.31 8.78 51.14
N ALA A 70 -35.35 8.48 51.92
CA ALA A 70 -36.74 8.72 51.51
C ALA A 70 -37.06 10.22 51.39
N SER A 71 -36.54 11.03 52.31
CA SER A 71 -36.65 12.50 52.28
C SER A 71 -35.97 13.13 51.06
N MET A 72 -34.88 12.54 50.56
CA MET A 72 -34.28 12.96 49.29
C MET A 72 -35.27 12.87 48.12
N PHE A 73 -35.95 11.73 48.00
CA PHE A 73 -36.91 11.48 46.91
C PHE A 73 -38.24 12.24 47.09
N LYS A 74 -38.68 12.48 48.34
CA LYS A 74 -39.91 13.24 48.65
C LYS A 74 -39.71 14.75 48.45
N GLY A 75 -38.52 15.26 48.75
CA GLY A 75 -38.23 16.69 48.81
C GLY A 75 -38.38 17.27 50.23
N HIS A 76 -37.75 18.42 50.46
CA HIS A 76 -37.83 19.13 51.73
C HIS A 76 -39.22 19.71 51.96
N ALA A 77 -39.66 19.78 53.22
CA ALA A 77 -40.96 20.37 53.58
C ALA A 77 -41.09 21.85 53.15
N GLY A 78 -39.96 22.56 53.03
CA GLY A 78 -39.88 23.94 52.54
C GLY A 78 -39.85 24.09 51.00
N GLY A 79 -40.20 23.03 50.24
CA GLY A 79 -40.34 23.08 48.78
C GLY A 79 -39.09 22.75 47.96
N HIS A 80 -37.92 22.64 48.59
CA HIS A 80 -36.67 22.28 47.89
C HIS A 80 -36.67 20.82 47.41
N LYS A 81 -36.31 20.59 46.15
CA LYS A 81 -36.12 19.25 45.56
C LYS A 81 -34.80 19.24 44.80
N VAL A 82 -34.00 18.20 45.02
CA VAL A 82 -32.77 17.99 44.27
C VAL A 82 -33.10 17.75 42.80
N SER A 83 -32.23 18.22 41.90
CA SER A 83 -32.44 18.08 40.47
C SER A 83 -31.11 17.82 39.74
N SER A 84 -31.22 17.37 38.48
CA SER A 84 -30.03 17.18 37.64
C SER A 84 -29.32 18.50 37.36
N GLU A 85 -30.06 19.58 37.16
CA GLU A 85 -29.53 20.92 36.90
C GLU A 85 -28.74 21.45 38.09
N GLU A 86 -29.29 21.35 39.31
CA GLU A 86 -28.60 21.79 40.52
C GLU A 86 -27.30 21.02 40.76
N PHE A 87 -27.30 19.72 40.45
CA PHE A 87 -26.10 18.89 40.57
C PHE A 87 -25.06 19.23 39.49
N VAL A 88 -25.47 19.54 38.25
CA VAL A 88 -24.55 20.04 37.20
C VAL A 88 -23.88 21.33 37.65
N ASP A 89 -24.66 22.28 38.15
CA ASP A 89 -24.15 23.59 38.60
C ASP A 89 -23.15 23.44 39.75
N TYR A 90 -23.44 22.54 40.70
CA TYR A 90 -22.51 22.19 41.76
C TYR A 90 -21.19 21.61 41.24
N LEU A 91 -21.25 20.69 40.26
CA LEU A 91 -20.07 20.10 39.66
C LEU A 91 -19.25 21.12 38.83
N ALA A 92 -19.93 22.07 38.18
CA ALA A 92 -19.30 23.15 37.43
C ALA A 92 -18.60 24.16 38.36
N ALA A 93 -19.25 24.55 39.45
CA ALA A 93 -18.66 25.40 40.49
C ALA A 93 -17.45 24.74 41.16
N ALA A 94 -17.44 23.41 41.27
CA ALA A 94 -16.29 22.64 41.75
C ALA A 94 -15.14 22.50 40.73
N GLY A 95 -15.21 23.19 39.58
CA GLY A 95 -14.13 23.29 38.59
C GLY A 95 -13.95 22.07 37.68
N ARG A 96 -14.90 21.13 37.65
CA ARG A 96 -14.86 20.01 36.68
C ARG A 96 -15.22 20.55 35.29
N LYS A 97 -14.62 20.05 34.21
CA LYS A 97 -14.92 20.54 32.85
C LYS A 97 -15.35 19.46 31.85
N LYS A 98 -15.35 18.17 32.21
CA LYS A 98 -15.74 17.07 31.31
C LYS A 98 -16.39 15.92 32.11
N LYS A 99 -17.41 15.26 31.52
CA LYS A 99 -18.14 14.06 31.99
C LYS A 99 -19.34 14.23 32.94
N TYR A 100 -20.07 15.35 32.93
CA TYR A 100 -21.29 15.51 33.74
C TYR A 100 -22.35 14.45 33.45
N SER A 101 -22.58 14.14 32.18
CA SER A 101 -23.54 13.13 31.74
C SER A 101 -23.23 11.73 32.29
N GLU A 102 -21.96 11.30 32.28
CA GLU A 102 -21.58 10.00 32.86
C GLU A 102 -21.86 9.94 34.37
N ILE A 103 -21.59 11.02 35.11
CA ILE A 103 -21.81 11.08 36.56
C ILE A 103 -23.31 11.00 36.86
N ILE A 104 -24.10 11.85 36.20
CA ILE A 104 -25.54 11.96 36.43
C ILE A 104 -26.25 10.68 36.01
N ASN A 105 -25.85 10.06 34.89
CA ASN A 105 -26.43 8.78 34.47
C ASN A 105 -26.10 7.65 35.45
N ASN A 106 -24.91 7.64 36.05
CA ASN A 106 -24.56 6.67 37.10
C ASN A 106 -25.41 6.90 38.36
N ILE A 107 -25.63 8.16 38.77
CA ILE A 107 -26.45 8.50 39.94
C ILE A 107 -27.92 8.20 39.69
N SER A 108 -28.45 8.57 38.52
CA SER A 108 -29.81 8.22 38.09
C SER A 108 -30.01 6.70 38.15
N ALA A 109 -29.07 5.90 37.63
CA ALA A 109 -29.13 4.43 37.70
C ALA A 109 -29.03 3.87 39.14
N MET A 110 -28.25 4.51 40.02
CA MET A 110 -28.19 4.14 41.44
C MET A 110 -29.53 4.46 42.13
N CYS A 111 -30.09 5.63 41.89
CA CYS A 111 -31.39 6.03 42.42
C CYS A 111 -32.53 5.13 41.90
N ASP A 112 -32.53 4.76 40.61
CA ASP A 112 -33.46 3.78 40.04
C ASP A 112 -33.38 2.43 40.78
N HIS A 113 -32.16 1.98 41.09
CA HIS A 113 -31.93 0.74 41.83
C HIS A 113 -32.45 0.83 43.27
N ILE A 114 -32.19 1.95 43.97
CA ILE A 114 -32.70 2.17 45.32
C ILE A 114 -34.22 2.20 45.33
N ILE A 115 -34.85 2.89 44.37
CA ILE A 115 -36.31 2.94 44.25
C ILE A 115 -36.88 1.52 44.05
N LYS A 116 -36.27 0.73 43.17
CA LYS A 116 -36.75 -0.61 42.84
C LYS A 116 -36.58 -1.64 43.96
N HIS A 117 -35.53 -1.54 44.77
CA HIS A 117 -35.18 -2.58 45.75
C HIS A 117 -35.55 -2.20 47.19
N HIS A 118 -35.62 -0.90 47.50
CA HIS A 118 -35.83 -0.41 48.87
C HIS A 118 -37.03 0.52 49.01
N LEU A 119 -37.56 1.10 47.92
CA LEU A 119 -38.68 2.04 47.95
C LEU A 119 -39.78 1.68 46.94
N SER A 120 -40.10 0.39 46.86
CA SER A 120 -41.24 -0.14 46.09
C SER A 120 -42.15 -0.98 46.99
N VAL A 121 -43.43 -1.04 46.63
CA VAL A 121 -44.43 -1.89 47.29
C VAL A 121 -45.04 -2.81 46.24
N ASP A 122 -45.20 -4.09 46.57
CA ASP A 122 -45.84 -5.04 45.66
C ASP A 122 -47.35 -4.76 45.59
N GLU A 123 -47.88 -4.64 44.37
CA GLU A 123 -49.33 -4.67 44.13
C GLU A 123 -49.92 -6.05 44.44
N ASP A 124 -51.25 -6.15 44.55
CA ASP A 124 -51.99 -7.38 44.82
C ASP A 124 -51.69 -8.54 43.84
N ASN A 125 -51.09 -8.24 42.68
CA ASN A 125 -50.64 -9.20 41.67
C ASN A 125 -49.15 -9.59 41.75
N GLY A 126 -48.41 -9.14 42.79
CA GLY A 126 -46.99 -9.43 43.00
C GLY A 126 -46.02 -8.59 42.14
N ASN A 127 -46.48 -7.49 41.54
CA ASN A 127 -45.65 -6.59 40.75
C ASN A 127 -45.19 -5.38 41.61
N PRO A 128 -43.88 -5.10 41.73
CA PRO A 128 -43.38 -3.99 42.54
C PRO A 128 -43.65 -2.63 41.87
N VAL A 129 -44.35 -1.74 42.59
CA VAL A 129 -44.62 -0.35 42.18
C VAL A 129 -43.74 0.61 42.97
N ALA A 130 -43.09 1.53 42.25
CA ALA A 130 -42.21 2.55 42.83
C ALA A 130 -42.99 3.59 43.65
N LEU A 131 -42.59 3.81 44.91
CA LEU A 131 -43.19 4.81 45.81
C LEU A 131 -42.79 6.25 45.45
N PHE A 132 -41.66 6.43 44.77
CA PHE A 132 -41.12 7.74 44.45
C PHE A 132 -40.64 7.81 43.00
N ARG A 133 -40.64 9.03 42.44
CA ARG A 133 -40.02 9.31 41.13
C ARG A 133 -38.55 9.65 41.32
N ASN A 134 -37.72 9.22 40.38
CA ASN A 134 -36.30 9.58 40.36
C ASN A 134 -36.15 11.08 40.03
N PRO A 135 -35.51 11.89 40.89
CA PRO A 135 -35.28 13.32 40.63
C PRO A 135 -34.16 13.59 39.61
N PHE A 136 -33.40 12.56 39.21
CA PHE A 136 -32.32 12.68 38.25
C PHE A 136 -32.71 12.13 36.88
N GLU A 137 -32.71 13.00 35.88
CA GLU A 137 -32.99 12.65 34.50
C GLU A 137 -31.71 12.25 33.78
N LYS A 138 -31.79 11.23 32.93
CA LYS A 138 -30.65 10.77 32.15
C LYS A 138 -30.32 11.80 31.08
N ILE A 139 -29.12 12.35 31.15
CA ILE A 139 -28.64 13.31 30.17
C ILE A 139 -28.07 12.51 28.98
N LYS A 140 -28.53 12.84 27.76
CA LYS A 140 -27.94 12.31 26.53
C LYS A 140 -26.44 12.60 26.54
N LEU A 141 -25.63 11.57 26.28
CA LEU A 141 -24.19 11.73 26.13
C LEU A 141 -23.90 12.63 24.93
N SER A 142 -23.75 13.94 25.17
CA SER A 142 -23.04 14.85 24.28
C SER A 142 -21.55 14.52 24.38
N GLY A 143 -21.17 13.42 23.74
CA GLY A 143 -19.78 13.08 23.50
C GLY A 143 -19.41 13.59 22.13
N SER A 144 -18.52 14.58 22.05
CA SER A 144 -17.68 14.67 20.87
C SER A 144 -16.89 13.37 20.78
N ASN A 145 -17.14 12.54 19.77
CA ASN A 145 -16.34 11.34 19.46
C ASN A 145 -14.93 11.69 18.96
N THR A 146 -14.44 12.91 19.22
CA THR A 146 -13.03 13.25 19.07
C THR A 146 -12.23 12.48 20.11
N GLU A 147 -11.82 11.27 19.74
CA GLU A 147 -10.71 10.56 20.37
C GLU A 147 -9.54 11.55 20.51
N THR A 148 -8.80 11.47 21.61
CA THR A 148 -7.79 12.49 21.97
C THR A 148 -6.80 12.64 20.81
N VAL A 149 -6.81 13.79 20.15
CA VAL A 149 -6.06 14.07 18.93
C VAL A 149 -4.58 14.20 19.31
N HIS A 150 -3.86 13.08 19.31
CA HIS A 150 -2.41 13.07 19.53
C HIS A 150 -1.68 13.24 18.19
N SER A 151 -0.68 14.11 18.14
CA SER A 151 0.15 14.27 16.95
C SER A 151 1.01 13.03 16.71
N PRO A 152 1.07 12.50 15.47
CA PRO A 152 1.98 11.41 15.14
C PRO A 152 3.43 11.92 15.12
N LEU A 153 4.36 11.07 15.57
CA LEU A 153 5.80 11.26 15.50
C LEU A 153 6.29 10.61 14.19
N PRO A 154 7.00 11.32 13.30
CA PRO A 154 7.53 10.74 12.07
C PRO A 154 8.38 9.48 12.27
N TYR A 155 8.30 8.53 11.33
CA TYR A 155 8.96 7.22 11.44
C TYR A 155 10.48 7.31 11.60
N ARG A 156 11.14 8.26 10.91
CA ARG A 156 12.58 8.51 11.04
C ARG A 156 13.01 8.74 12.49
N TYR A 157 12.24 9.51 13.27
CA TYR A 157 12.54 9.74 14.68
C TYR A 157 12.27 8.50 15.53
N ILE A 158 11.28 7.66 15.16
CA ILE A 158 11.08 6.35 15.80
C ILE A 158 12.31 5.46 15.59
N GLN A 159 12.91 5.46 14.40
CA GLN A 159 14.16 4.72 14.13
C GLN A 159 15.33 5.27 14.96
N GLN A 160 15.51 6.59 15.03
CA GLN A 160 16.55 7.19 15.88
C GLN A 160 16.37 6.83 17.36
N LEU A 161 15.13 6.84 17.88
CA LEU A 161 14.83 6.41 19.25
C LEU A 161 15.18 4.92 19.48
N ARG A 162 15.00 4.06 18.47
CA ARG A 162 15.43 2.66 18.54
C ARG A 162 16.96 2.57 18.64
N HIS A 163 17.69 3.33 17.84
CA HIS A 163 19.15 3.38 17.88
C HIS A 163 19.72 3.95 19.19
N ILE A 164 19.07 4.97 19.77
CA ILE A 164 19.46 5.51 21.08
C ILE A 164 19.33 4.43 22.17
N LEU A 165 18.27 3.63 22.15
CA LEU A 165 18.06 2.55 23.13
C LEU A 165 18.94 1.33 22.88
N CYS A 166 19.00 0.87 21.63
CA CYS A 166 19.65 -0.35 21.17
C CYS A 166 20.55 0.01 19.98
N PRO A 167 21.81 0.41 20.23
CA PRO A 167 22.73 0.77 19.16
C PRO A 167 23.29 -0.48 18.48
N TYR A 168 23.16 -0.56 17.16
CA TYR A 168 23.84 -1.53 16.32
C TYR A 168 24.14 -0.92 14.93
N PRO A 169 25.21 -1.38 14.24
CA PRO A 169 25.59 -0.83 12.94
C PRO A 169 24.50 -1.07 11.89
N THR A 170 24.16 -0.02 11.14
CA THR A 170 23.20 -0.07 10.03
C THR A 170 23.84 0.11 8.66
N ASP A 171 25.16 0.28 8.62
CA ASP A 171 25.88 0.77 7.44
C ASP A 171 26.17 -0.35 6.43
N ASP A 172 25.96 -1.61 6.81
CA ASP A 172 26.09 -2.77 5.94
C ASP A 172 24.71 -3.28 5.51
N PRO A 173 24.23 -2.91 4.31
CA PRO A 173 22.94 -3.37 3.79
C PRO A 173 22.89 -4.87 3.49
N SER A 174 24.02 -5.59 3.50
CA SER A 174 24.06 -7.04 3.33
C SER A 174 23.71 -7.81 4.61
N ASN A 175 23.90 -7.19 5.79
CA ASN A 175 23.57 -7.80 7.07
C ASN A 175 22.09 -7.61 7.40
N LYS A 176 21.29 -8.62 7.06
CA LYS A 176 19.82 -8.61 7.29
C LYS A 176 19.42 -8.74 8.77
N ALA A 177 20.35 -9.09 9.68
CA ALA A 177 20.05 -9.32 11.09
C ALA A 177 21.16 -8.78 12.04
N PRO A 178 21.45 -7.45 12.03
CA PRO A 178 22.56 -6.84 12.77
C PRO A 178 22.43 -6.91 14.30
N TRP A 179 21.26 -7.26 14.82
CA TRP A 179 21.00 -7.46 16.25
C TRP A 179 21.46 -8.83 16.77
N VAL A 180 21.68 -9.83 15.90
CA VAL A 180 22.09 -11.17 16.31
C VAL A 180 23.51 -11.12 16.90
N GLY A 181 23.68 -11.66 18.10
CA GLY A 181 24.95 -11.59 18.85
C GLY A 181 25.12 -10.33 19.71
N ARG A 182 24.15 -9.40 19.69
CA ARG A 182 24.13 -8.24 20.60
C ARG A 182 23.56 -8.57 21.96
N HIS A 183 24.00 -7.84 22.97
CA HIS A 183 23.66 -8.08 24.38
C HIS A 183 23.18 -6.80 25.07
N PHE A 184 22.50 -6.94 26.21
CA PHE A 184 22.02 -5.81 27.01
C PHE A 184 23.15 -4.91 27.50
N ARG A 185 24.38 -5.43 27.67
CA ARG A 185 25.56 -4.61 27.95
C ARG A 185 25.86 -3.57 26.87
N ASP A 186 25.40 -3.79 25.63
CA ASP A 186 25.60 -2.86 24.53
C ASP A 186 24.65 -1.66 24.62
N TRP A 187 23.62 -1.70 25.47
CA TRP A 187 22.60 -0.66 25.64
C TRP A 187 23.08 0.46 26.59
N HIS A 188 24.30 0.94 26.38
CA HIS A 188 25.02 1.87 27.26
C HIS A 188 24.18 3.07 27.70
N TRP A 189 23.54 3.76 26.74
CA TRP A 189 22.69 4.92 27.06
C TRP A 189 21.51 4.55 27.96
N ALA A 190 20.88 3.39 27.71
CA ALA A 190 19.76 2.93 28.51
C ALA A 190 20.17 2.52 29.94
N ILE A 191 21.38 1.97 30.09
CA ILE A 191 21.95 1.61 31.41
C ILE A 191 22.20 2.86 32.24
N ASP A 192 22.81 3.89 31.63
CA ASP A 192 23.31 5.05 32.34
C ASP A 192 22.26 6.15 32.55
N HIS A 193 21.38 6.38 31.57
CA HIS A 193 20.59 7.62 31.51
C HIS A 193 19.06 7.42 31.54
N LEU A 194 18.55 6.25 31.15
CA LEU A 194 17.11 6.04 30.95
C LEU A 194 16.30 6.15 32.24
N GLN A 195 16.79 5.55 33.33
CA GLN A 195 16.14 5.62 34.64
C GLN A 195 16.98 6.44 35.61
N HIS A 196 16.36 7.39 36.30
CA HIS A 196 17.07 8.27 37.21
C HIS A 196 17.72 7.50 38.38
N GLY A 197 19.02 7.73 38.59
CA GLY A 197 19.78 7.20 39.72
C GLY A 197 19.72 5.66 39.82
N ASN A 198 19.27 5.15 40.96
CA ASN A 198 19.29 3.72 41.27
C ASN A 198 17.97 3.00 40.88
N MET A 199 17.08 3.65 40.12
CA MET A 199 15.76 3.08 39.80
C MET A 199 15.79 1.95 38.77
N GLY A 200 16.87 1.82 38.00
CA GLY A 200 17.08 0.71 37.06
C GLY A 200 17.77 -0.52 37.66
N TRP A 201 18.26 -0.41 38.89
CA TRP A 201 19.12 -1.43 39.52
C TRP A 201 18.35 -2.25 40.56
N MET A 202 18.60 -3.56 40.60
CA MET A 202 18.00 -4.53 41.51
C MET A 202 19.08 -5.11 42.42
N GLU A 203 18.88 -5.06 43.72
CA GLU A 203 19.80 -5.69 44.68
C GLU A 203 19.67 -7.21 44.65
N VAL A 204 20.80 -7.89 44.57
CA VAL A 204 20.89 -9.35 44.49
C VAL A 204 21.99 -9.89 45.39
N PRO A 205 21.90 -11.16 45.83
CA PRO A 205 23.03 -11.82 46.47
C PRO A 205 24.28 -11.84 45.57
N PRO A 206 25.50 -11.78 46.12
CA PRO A 206 26.74 -11.82 45.33
C PRO A 206 26.82 -13.05 44.42
N GLU A 207 26.29 -14.19 44.88
CA GLU A 207 26.26 -15.47 44.16
C GLU A 207 25.42 -15.44 42.88
N MET A 208 24.49 -14.49 42.77
CA MET A 208 23.61 -14.33 41.60
C MET A 208 24.28 -13.54 40.48
N VAL A 209 25.39 -12.83 40.77
CA VAL A 209 26.15 -12.12 39.75
C VAL A 209 26.93 -13.15 38.93
N ASP A 210 26.62 -13.25 37.63
CA ASP A 210 27.28 -14.16 36.70
C ASP A 210 28.21 -13.38 35.75
N PRO A 211 29.54 -13.40 35.96
CA PRO A 211 30.49 -12.68 35.11
C PRO A 211 30.57 -13.22 33.68
N ASN A 212 30.15 -14.46 33.45
CA ASN A 212 30.20 -15.09 32.12
C ASN A 212 28.95 -14.77 31.29
N ASP A 213 27.93 -14.20 31.91
CA ASP A 213 26.69 -13.81 31.23
C ASP A 213 26.80 -12.36 30.71
N PRO A 214 26.89 -12.16 29.38
CA PRO A 214 26.89 -10.84 28.76
C PRO A 214 25.76 -9.91 29.17
N ASP A 215 24.62 -10.49 29.52
CA ASP A 215 23.36 -9.83 29.79
C ASP A 215 23.20 -9.56 31.31
N CYS A 216 24.19 -9.95 32.14
CA CYS A 216 24.29 -9.67 33.57
C CYS A 216 25.17 -8.43 33.85
N ILE A 217 24.58 -7.25 33.70
CA ILE A 217 25.28 -6.00 34.04
C ILE A 217 25.18 -5.78 35.55
N ALA A 218 26.29 -5.96 36.26
CA ALA A 218 26.35 -5.83 37.72
C ALA A 218 27.19 -4.63 38.17
N ARG A 219 26.88 -4.11 39.36
CA ARG A 219 27.67 -3.10 40.06
C ARG A 219 27.64 -3.36 41.57
N THR A 220 28.66 -2.88 42.26
CA THR A 220 28.72 -2.92 43.72
C THR A 220 28.67 -1.49 44.27
N ARG A 221 27.84 -1.26 45.30
CA ARG A 221 27.76 0.05 45.97
C ARG A 221 27.72 -0.11 47.49
N ILE A 222 28.29 0.87 48.18
CA ILE A 222 28.23 0.95 49.64
C ILE A 222 27.03 1.83 50.03
N VAL A 223 26.10 1.26 50.81
CA VAL A 223 24.93 1.97 51.34
C VAL A 223 24.96 2.06 52.85
N ILE A 224 24.38 3.12 53.41
CA ILE A 224 24.21 3.24 54.85
C ILE A 224 22.86 2.62 55.22
N ARG A 225 22.89 1.48 55.92
CA ARG A 225 21.71 0.84 56.52
C ARG A 225 21.88 0.85 58.03
N ASN A 226 20.90 1.41 58.75
CA ASN A 226 20.93 1.49 60.21
C ASN A 226 22.25 2.07 60.78
N GLY A 227 22.80 3.10 60.12
CA GLY A 227 24.06 3.74 60.53
C GLY A 227 25.34 2.97 60.21
N LYS A 228 25.27 1.78 59.60
CA LYS A 228 26.43 0.98 59.18
C LYS A 228 26.59 1.02 57.66
N ARG A 229 27.85 1.04 57.20
CA ARG A 229 28.21 0.87 55.79
C ARG A 229 28.04 -0.60 55.43
N VAL A 230 27.13 -0.90 54.50
CA VAL A 230 26.85 -2.23 53.98
C VAL A 230 27.15 -2.21 52.49
N GLU A 231 27.97 -3.15 52.05
CA GLU A 231 28.22 -3.41 50.64
C GLU A 231 27.04 -4.19 50.06
N ILE A 232 26.48 -3.71 48.96
CA ILE A 232 25.40 -4.39 48.23
C ILE A 232 25.78 -4.57 46.76
N HIS A 233 25.37 -5.70 46.22
CA HIS A 233 25.52 -6.02 44.80
C HIS A 233 24.20 -5.78 44.10
N GLU A 234 24.25 -5.16 42.93
CA GLU A 234 23.07 -4.86 42.13
C GLU A 234 23.27 -5.27 40.69
N ILE A 235 22.20 -5.75 40.06
CA ILE A 235 22.14 -5.99 38.61
C ILE A 235 21.18 -5.01 37.95
N TRP A 236 21.47 -4.60 36.72
CA TRP A 236 20.60 -3.74 35.94
C TRP A 236 19.42 -4.51 35.35
N SER A 237 18.22 -3.95 35.44
CA SER A 237 16.99 -4.56 34.93
C SER A 237 16.61 -4.00 33.55
N PRO A 238 16.66 -4.79 32.46
CA PRO A 238 16.34 -4.32 31.09
C PRO A 238 14.85 -4.03 30.85
N VAL A 239 13.97 -4.35 31.79
CA VAL A 239 12.51 -4.38 31.63
C VAL A 239 11.93 -3.06 31.11
N VAL A 240 12.36 -1.91 31.64
CA VAL A 240 11.83 -0.60 31.22
C VAL A 240 12.33 -0.20 29.83
N ALA A 241 13.61 -0.49 29.54
CA ALA A 241 14.18 -0.24 28.22
C ALA A 241 13.49 -1.09 27.15
N MET A 242 13.34 -2.39 27.42
CA MET A 242 12.62 -3.34 26.56
C MET A 242 11.15 -2.97 26.36
N PHE A 243 10.52 -2.38 27.37
CA PHE A 243 9.14 -1.90 27.26
C PHE A 243 9.03 -0.80 26.21
N LEU A 244 9.93 0.19 26.26
CA LEU A 244 9.98 1.27 25.28
C LEU A 244 10.36 0.74 23.90
N PHE A 245 11.33 -0.15 23.83
CA PHE A 245 11.75 -0.82 22.59
C PHE A 245 10.58 -1.54 21.90
N THR A 246 9.78 -2.30 22.66
CA THR A 246 8.57 -2.96 22.14
C THR A 246 7.52 -1.94 21.64
N LYS A 247 7.36 -0.82 22.37
CA LYS A 247 6.42 0.26 21.99
C LYS A 247 6.84 1.03 20.73
N LEU A 248 8.14 1.06 20.41
CA LEU A 248 8.69 1.66 19.20
C LEU A 248 8.56 0.74 17.98
N HIS A 249 8.50 -0.58 18.19
CA HIS A 249 8.34 -1.58 17.12
C HIS A 249 6.87 -1.86 16.79
N LEU A 250 6.01 -1.96 17.80
CA LEU A 250 4.61 -2.33 17.60
C LEU A 250 3.65 -1.23 18.06
N PRO A 251 2.53 -1.02 17.35
CA PRO A 251 1.50 -0.06 17.72
C PRO A 251 0.67 -0.51 18.93
N LEU A 252 1.23 -1.23 19.91
CA LEU A 252 0.51 -1.70 21.09
C LEU A 252 0.20 -0.58 22.08
N ARG A 253 -0.88 -0.71 22.85
CA ARG A 253 -1.17 0.17 23.99
C ARG A 253 -0.23 -0.13 25.15
N SER A 254 0.11 0.88 25.94
CA SER A 254 1.00 0.68 27.10
C SER A 254 0.47 -0.36 28.09
N PHE A 255 -0.86 -0.45 28.26
CA PHE A 255 -1.46 -1.50 29.09
C PHE A 255 -1.24 -2.90 28.51
N GLN A 256 -1.28 -3.06 27.19
CA GLN A 256 -1.07 -4.35 26.52
C GLN A 256 0.37 -4.84 26.70
N VAL A 257 1.35 -3.97 26.44
CA VAL A 257 2.77 -4.32 26.59
C VAL A 257 3.10 -4.73 28.03
N ARG A 258 2.58 -4.01 29.03
CA ARG A 258 2.80 -4.35 30.46
C ARG A 258 2.25 -5.72 30.85
N PHE A 259 1.24 -6.20 30.14
CA PHE A 259 0.52 -7.44 30.40
C PHE A 259 0.91 -8.57 29.42
N LEU A 260 1.96 -8.37 28.61
CA LEU A 260 2.50 -9.46 27.80
C LEU A 260 3.01 -10.57 28.71
N ASP A 261 2.59 -11.78 28.38
CA ASP A 261 3.02 -13.00 29.04
C ASP A 261 4.35 -13.48 28.44
N SER A 262 5.20 -14.06 29.26
CA SER A 262 6.52 -14.58 28.89
C SER A 262 6.45 -15.95 28.21
N GLY A 263 5.35 -16.70 28.40
CA GLY A 263 5.19 -18.07 27.93
C GLY A 263 5.85 -19.11 28.83
N GLU A 264 6.27 -18.73 30.05
CA GLU A 264 6.85 -19.68 31.03
C GLU A 264 5.90 -20.83 31.39
N GLY A 265 4.57 -20.59 31.35
CA GLY A 265 3.53 -21.59 31.57
C GLY A 265 3.03 -22.32 30.31
N ASP A 266 3.56 -22.01 29.12
CA ASP A 266 3.07 -22.57 27.87
C ASP A 266 3.58 -24.00 27.63
N THR A 267 2.83 -24.78 26.84
CA THR A 267 3.22 -26.15 26.47
C THR A 267 4.43 -26.15 25.53
N TRP A 268 4.44 -25.24 24.57
CA TRP A 268 5.52 -25.09 23.59
C TRP A 268 6.28 -23.80 23.89
N ARG A 269 7.60 -23.87 23.78
CA ARG A 269 8.51 -22.78 24.07
C ARG A 269 9.29 -22.42 22.81
N TYR A 270 9.40 -21.13 22.54
CA TYR A 270 10.23 -20.61 21.47
C TYR A 270 11.67 -20.46 21.97
N GLU A 271 12.62 -21.15 21.35
CA GLU A 271 14.06 -21.06 21.66
C GLU A 271 14.88 -20.99 20.36
N GLY A 272 15.68 -19.94 20.21
CA GLY A 272 16.64 -19.82 19.11
C GLY A 272 16.03 -19.95 17.70
N GLY A 273 14.80 -19.47 17.51
CA GLY A 273 14.09 -19.59 16.23
C GLY A 273 13.23 -20.85 16.08
N GLN A 274 13.28 -21.78 17.02
CA GLN A 274 12.59 -23.07 16.96
C GLN A 274 11.58 -23.25 18.10
N TRP A 275 10.65 -24.19 17.93
CA TRP A 275 9.65 -24.53 18.94
C TRP A 275 9.99 -25.88 19.59
N VAL A 276 10.25 -25.84 20.90
CA VAL A 276 10.55 -27.03 21.71
C VAL A 276 9.48 -27.24 22.78
N GLU A 277 9.29 -28.47 23.26
CA GLU A 277 8.36 -28.70 24.37
C GLU A 277 8.93 -28.08 25.66
N ASN A 278 8.09 -27.36 26.42
CA ASN A 278 8.51 -26.79 27.69
C ASN A 278 8.74 -27.90 28.71
N THR A 279 9.98 -28.12 29.12
CA THR A 279 10.36 -29.06 30.20
C THR A 279 10.99 -28.35 31.39
N LYS A 280 11.19 -27.03 31.28
CA LYS A 280 11.93 -26.21 32.25
C LYS A 280 11.09 -25.89 33.49
N HIS A 281 9.79 -25.63 33.30
CA HIS A 281 8.91 -25.14 34.36
C HIS A 281 7.90 -26.22 34.80
N PRO A 282 7.79 -26.51 36.12
CA PRO A 282 6.86 -27.53 36.62
C PRO A 282 5.40 -27.06 36.56
N PHE A 283 5.15 -25.75 36.52
CA PHE A 283 3.83 -25.15 36.44
C PHE A 283 3.32 -24.95 34.99
N LYS A 284 3.90 -25.67 34.01
CA LYS A 284 3.40 -25.62 32.62
C LYS A 284 1.98 -26.18 32.54
N TYR A 285 1.16 -25.58 31.70
CA TYR A 285 -0.19 -26.07 31.40
C TYR A 285 -0.25 -26.73 30.02
N GLY A 286 -1.30 -27.53 29.82
CA GLY A 286 -1.62 -28.16 28.55
C GLY A 286 -0.81 -29.42 28.24
N THR A 287 -1.11 -30.02 27.09
CA THR A 287 -0.41 -31.21 26.56
C THR A 287 -0.03 -30.95 25.09
N PRO A 288 0.93 -31.66 24.50
CA PRO A 288 1.26 -31.49 23.08
C PRO A 288 0.05 -31.57 22.14
N LYS A 289 -0.96 -32.40 22.47
CA LYS A 289 -2.23 -32.52 21.73
C LYS A 289 -3.22 -31.38 21.97
N ARG A 290 -3.17 -30.75 23.15
CA ARG A 290 -4.02 -29.59 23.53
C ARG A 290 -3.13 -28.54 24.20
N PRO A 291 -2.37 -27.77 23.41
CA PRO A 291 -1.34 -26.91 23.95
C PRO A 291 -1.94 -25.66 24.61
N TYR A 292 -1.36 -25.28 25.74
CA TYR A 292 -1.53 -23.97 26.36
C TYR A 292 -0.54 -22.98 25.73
N GLN A 293 -1.02 -21.82 25.30
CA GLN A 293 -0.29 -20.89 24.42
C GLN A 293 -0.65 -19.42 24.72
N LYS A 294 -0.26 -18.90 25.89
CA LYS A 294 -0.54 -17.53 26.32
C LYS A 294 0.64 -16.57 26.23
N GLY A 295 1.83 -17.10 26.05
CA GLY A 295 3.07 -16.35 25.91
C GLY A 295 3.03 -15.39 24.72
N VAL A 296 3.84 -14.35 24.79
CA VAL A 296 4.02 -13.40 23.69
C VAL A 296 4.48 -14.10 22.41
N PHE A 297 5.22 -15.21 22.54
CA PHE A 297 5.57 -16.07 21.43
C PHE A 297 4.37 -16.95 21.08
N ARG A 298 3.88 -16.87 19.84
CA ARG A 298 2.73 -17.66 19.39
C ARG A 298 3.12 -18.56 18.23
N ARG A 299 2.96 -19.87 18.43
CA ARG A 299 3.11 -20.86 17.37
C ARG A 299 1.87 -20.83 16.48
N ILE A 300 2.04 -20.53 15.20
CA ILE A 300 0.96 -20.47 14.21
C ILE A 300 1.20 -21.58 13.19
N TYR A 301 0.20 -22.45 13.02
CA TYR A 301 0.25 -23.45 11.96
C TYR A 301 -0.26 -22.82 10.67
N ASP A 302 0.53 -22.93 9.62
CA ASP A 302 0.13 -22.52 8.28
C ASP A 302 -0.20 -23.78 7.47
N SER A 303 -1.48 -23.92 7.11
CA SER A 303 -1.97 -25.05 6.32
C SER A 303 -1.47 -25.04 4.88
N MET A 304 -1.04 -23.88 4.35
CA MET A 304 -0.58 -23.76 2.97
C MET A 304 0.87 -24.21 2.80
N THR A 305 1.70 -23.96 3.81
CA THR A 305 3.13 -24.33 3.80
C THR A 305 3.42 -25.61 4.59
N GLU A 306 2.40 -26.23 5.19
CA GLU A 306 2.49 -27.35 6.14
C GLU A 306 3.54 -27.10 7.25
N GLY A 307 3.73 -25.82 7.59
CA GLY A 307 4.80 -25.34 8.44
C GLY A 307 4.30 -24.59 9.66
N TYR A 308 5.21 -24.35 10.61
CA TYR A 308 4.93 -23.49 11.76
C TYR A 308 5.67 -22.17 11.60
N SER A 309 4.92 -21.07 11.67
CA SER A 309 5.48 -19.72 11.78
C SER A 309 5.34 -19.21 13.22
N THR A 310 6.12 -18.18 13.54
CA THR A 310 6.09 -17.53 14.85
C THR A 310 5.43 -16.17 14.75
N GLY A 311 4.34 -15.97 15.48
CA GLY A 311 3.70 -14.67 15.66
C GLY A 311 3.82 -14.14 17.09
N LEU A 312 3.17 -13.00 17.33
CA LEU A 312 3.15 -12.34 18.62
C LEU A 312 1.74 -12.36 19.21
N TYR A 313 1.56 -12.91 20.40
CA TYR A 313 0.26 -12.92 21.08
C TYR A 313 0.17 -11.82 22.14
N VAL A 314 -0.91 -11.04 22.07
CA VAL A 314 -1.19 -9.95 22.99
C VAL A 314 -2.28 -10.38 23.93
N SER A 315 -1.94 -10.58 25.21
CA SER A 315 -2.80 -11.19 26.23
C SER A 315 -4.07 -10.40 26.59
N THR A 316 -4.26 -9.18 26.06
CA THR A 316 -5.47 -8.38 26.28
C THR A 316 -5.81 -7.42 25.12
N ASN A 317 -7.11 -7.27 24.85
CA ASN A 317 -7.70 -6.39 23.85
C ASN A 317 -8.83 -5.49 24.40
N LYS A 318 -8.62 -4.87 25.57
CA LYS A 318 -9.46 -3.79 26.15
C LYS A 318 -10.98 -4.07 26.07
N THR A 319 -11.69 -3.45 25.13
CA THR A 319 -13.15 -3.55 24.96
C THR A 319 -13.57 -4.83 24.26
N ALA A 320 -12.70 -5.44 23.45
CA ALA A 320 -12.97 -6.69 22.76
C ALA A 320 -12.87 -7.92 23.69
N ASP A 321 -12.31 -7.75 24.89
CA ASP A 321 -12.25 -8.77 25.95
C ASP A 321 -13.44 -8.71 26.91
N GLN A 322 -14.39 -7.77 26.71
CA GLN A 322 -15.56 -7.66 27.57
C GLN A 322 -16.39 -8.95 27.47
N ASN A 323 -16.69 -9.55 28.63
CA ASN A 323 -17.44 -10.81 28.76
C ASN A 323 -16.77 -12.04 28.12
N LYS A 324 -15.46 -12.01 27.87
CA LYS A 324 -14.70 -13.17 27.38
C LYS A 324 -13.96 -13.86 28.52
N ASP A 325 -13.99 -15.19 28.48
CA ASP A 325 -13.21 -16.07 29.37
C ASP A 325 -11.72 -16.04 29.04
N GLU A 326 -10.91 -16.53 29.97
CA GLU A 326 -9.44 -16.48 29.97
C GLU A 326 -8.78 -16.89 28.63
N LEU A 327 -9.27 -17.97 27.99
CA LEU A 327 -8.70 -18.49 26.74
C LEU A 327 -9.15 -17.71 25.48
N GLN A 328 -10.22 -16.91 25.58
CA GLN A 328 -10.79 -16.16 24.46
C GLN A 328 -10.32 -14.69 24.42
N ARG A 329 -9.54 -14.27 25.43
CA ARG A 329 -9.00 -12.92 25.54
C ARG A 329 -7.80 -12.72 24.64
N GLY A 330 -7.51 -11.45 24.35
CA GLY A 330 -6.35 -11.08 23.57
C GLY A 330 -6.52 -11.32 22.06
N TYR A 331 -5.40 -11.25 21.34
CA TYR A 331 -5.35 -11.47 19.90
C TYR A 331 -3.94 -11.83 19.45
N THR A 332 -3.83 -12.47 18.29
CA THR A 332 -2.54 -12.83 17.68
C THR A 332 -2.21 -11.84 16.56
N ILE A 333 -0.98 -11.36 16.55
CA ILE A 333 -0.36 -10.66 15.44
C ILE A 333 0.42 -11.71 14.64
N PRO A 334 -0.05 -12.12 13.44
CA PRO A 334 0.60 -13.14 12.62
C PRO A 334 1.79 -12.53 11.85
N TRP A 335 2.76 -11.96 12.59
CA TRP A 335 3.96 -11.36 12.03
C TRP A 335 5.19 -11.82 12.81
N GLN A 336 6.08 -12.52 12.10
CA GLN A 336 7.38 -12.94 12.61
C GLN A 336 8.36 -11.76 12.63
N HIS A 337 8.23 -10.90 13.63
CA HIS A 337 9.13 -9.77 13.80
C HIS A 337 10.45 -10.21 14.45
N GLU A 338 11.40 -10.68 13.63
CA GLU A 338 12.63 -11.35 14.08
C GLU A 338 13.45 -10.56 15.11
N GLU A 339 13.70 -9.27 14.87
CA GLU A 339 14.41 -8.39 15.80
C GLU A 339 13.75 -8.33 17.18
N LEU A 340 12.44 -8.11 17.21
CA LEU A 340 11.69 -8.00 18.44
C LEU A 340 11.60 -9.36 19.16
N LEU A 341 11.41 -10.44 18.41
CA LEU A 341 11.40 -11.81 18.97
C LEU A 341 12.72 -12.14 19.64
N TYR A 342 13.86 -11.80 19.01
CA TYR A 342 15.19 -11.97 19.59
C TYR A 342 15.33 -11.26 20.95
N TRP A 343 14.99 -9.96 21.02
CA TRP A 343 15.12 -9.20 22.26
C TRP A 343 14.10 -9.59 23.33
N LEU A 344 12.87 -9.96 22.95
CA LEU A 344 11.88 -10.49 23.90
C LEU A 344 12.31 -11.83 24.48
N GLU A 345 12.95 -12.68 23.67
CA GLU A 345 13.48 -13.97 24.13
C GLU A 345 14.60 -13.76 25.15
N LYS A 346 15.52 -12.82 24.87
CA LYS A 346 16.54 -12.40 25.83
C LYS A 346 15.95 -11.87 27.13
N LEU A 347 14.93 -11.03 27.05
CA LEU A 347 14.25 -10.52 28.24
C LEU A 347 13.62 -11.67 29.06
N ARG A 348 12.97 -12.63 28.40
CA ARG A 348 12.40 -13.82 29.07
C ARG A 348 13.50 -14.61 29.78
N ASN A 349 14.58 -14.93 29.08
CA ASN A 349 15.68 -15.72 29.64
C ASN A 349 16.35 -14.99 30.82
N TRP A 350 16.54 -13.67 30.72
CA TRP A 350 17.04 -12.83 31.81
C TRP A 350 16.11 -12.85 33.02
N GLN A 351 14.80 -12.69 32.80
CA GLN A 351 13.80 -12.71 33.86
C GLN A 351 13.73 -14.09 34.55
N GLU A 352 13.83 -15.20 33.80
CA GLU A 352 13.86 -16.54 34.39
C GLU A 352 15.08 -16.80 35.27
N LYS A 353 16.24 -16.24 34.88
CA LYS A 353 17.50 -16.46 35.61
C LYS A 353 17.62 -15.56 36.85
N TYR A 354 17.29 -14.28 36.70
CA TYR A 354 17.56 -13.26 37.73
C TYR A 354 16.31 -12.80 38.51
N ASN A 355 15.11 -13.13 38.03
CA ASN A 355 13.85 -12.78 38.68
C ASN A 355 12.80 -13.91 38.49
N PRO A 356 13.12 -15.14 38.93
CA PRO A 356 12.32 -16.33 38.67
C PRO A 356 10.94 -16.26 39.34
N ILE A 357 9.99 -16.98 38.78
CA ILE A 357 8.67 -17.22 39.37
C ILE A 357 8.51 -18.72 39.68
N ASP A 358 7.80 -19.03 40.75
CA ASP A 358 7.51 -20.39 41.21
C ASP A 358 6.11 -20.88 40.77
N ARG A 359 5.23 -19.94 40.40
CA ARG A 359 3.88 -20.18 39.88
C ARG A 359 3.39 -19.04 39.02
N LEU A 360 2.32 -19.27 38.28
CA LEU A 360 1.61 -18.19 37.61
C LEU A 360 0.88 -17.29 38.61
N ILE A 361 0.83 -15.99 38.29
CA ILE A 361 0.16 -14.99 39.12
C ILE A 361 -1.28 -14.85 38.71
N SER A 362 -2.20 -15.05 39.67
CA SER A 362 -3.63 -14.91 39.42
C SER A 362 -4.02 -13.44 39.26
N GLY A 363 -4.92 -13.15 38.33
CA GLY A 363 -5.52 -11.82 38.15
C GLY A 363 -6.16 -11.27 39.43
N LYS A 364 -6.62 -12.13 40.35
CA LYS A 364 -7.17 -11.77 41.67
C LYS A 364 -6.13 -11.12 42.59
N GLU A 365 -4.85 -11.38 42.38
CA GLU A 365 -3.74 -10.84 43.17
C GLU A 365 -3.30 -9.43 42.70
N LEU A 366 -3.82 -8.97 41.54
CA LEU A 366 -3.47 -7.68 40.98
C LEU A 366 -4.09 -6.52 41.75
N LYS A 367 -3.22 -5.59 42.15
CA LYS A 367 -3.61 -4.36 42.87
C LYS A 367 -3.85 -3.20 41.92
N ARG A 368 -4.50 -2.13 42.42
CA ARG A 368 -4.70 -0.86 41.69
C ARG A 368 -3.40 -0.28 41.14
N SER A 369 -2.29 -0.41 41.85
CA SER A 369 -0.96 0.02 41.38
C SER A 369 -0.55 -0.64 40.05
N HIS A 370 -0.96 -1.89 39.84
CA HIS A 370 -0.70 -2.66 38.62
C HIS A 370 -1.75 -2.35 37.54
N LEU A 371 -3.00 -2.16 37.89
CA LEU A 371 -4.08 -1.97 36.91
C LEU A 371 -4.27 -0.50 36.47
N GLY A 372 -3.81 0.44 37.29
CA GLY A 372 -4.05 1.88 37.14
C GLY A 372 -5.46 2.33 37.55
N GLN A 373 -6.42 1.41 37.60
CA GLN A 373 -7.80 1.62 38.02
C GLN A 373 -8.30 0.44 38.86
N SER A 374 -9.30 0.70 39.71
CA SER A 374 -9.99 -0.33 40.49
C SER A 374 -10.90 -1.16 39.57
N LYS A 375 -10.77 -2.49 39.61
CA LYS A 375 -11.61 -3.45 38.90
C LYS A 375 -12.47 -4.26 39.89
N SER A 376 -13.60 -4.79 39.44
CA SER A 376 -14.43 -5.66 40.29
C SER A 376 -13.76 -7.02 40.53
N LYS A 377 -14.16 -7.73 41.59
CA LYS A 377 -13.63 -9.08 41.90
C LYS A 377 -13.84 -10.05 40.75
N ARG A 378 -15.00 -9.98 40.07
CA ARG A 378 -15.33 -10.78 38.89
C ARG A 378 -14.38 -10.48 37.72
N GLN A 379 -14.16 -9.20 37.40
CA GLN A 379 -13.24 -8.81 36.33
C GLN A 379 -11.80 -9.27 36.59
N LEU A 380 -11.36 -9.30 37.85
CA LEU A 380 -10.04 -9.82 38.22
C LEU A 380 -9.96 -11.34 38.07
N ALA A 381 -11.03 -12.07 38.38
CA ALA A 381 -11.10 -13.51 38.17
C ALA A 381 -11.06 -13.88 36.67
N GLU A 382 -11.82 -13.17 35.84
CA GLU A 382 -11.86 -13.37 34.37
C GLU A 382 -10.53 -13.02 33.67
N MET A 383 -9.60 -12.34 34.34
CA MET A 383 -8.27 -12.08 33.77
C MET A 383 -7.41 -13.34 33.69
N GLY A 384 -7.70 -14.38 34.48
CA GLY A 384 -6.92 -15.61 34.47
C GLY A 384 -5.55 -15.45 35.12
N GLU A 385 -4.63 -16.34 34.76
CA GLU A 385 -3.26 -16.37 35.28
C GLU A 385 -2.24 -15.87 34.25
N PHE A 386 -1.12 -15.33 34.74
CA PHE A 386 -0.05 -14.74 33.92
C PHE A 386 1.34 -15.08 34.46
N ALA A 387 2.29 -15.30 33.53
CA ALA A 387 3.71 -15.15 33.76
C ALA A 387 4.19 -13.85 33.10
N PHE A 388 4.10 -12.72 33.82
CA PHE A 388 4.41 -11.40 33.25
C PHE A 388 5.84 -11.31 32.71
N LEU A 389 6.00 -10.99 31.42
CA LEU A 389 7.30 -10.73 30.82
C LEU A 389 7.90 -9.41 31.32
N PHE A 390 7.07 -8.37 31.40
CA PHE A 390 7.45 -7.05 31.90
C PHE A 390 7.21 -6.91 33.41
N ARG A 391 7.73 -7.88 34.19
CA ARG A 391 7.63 -7.89 35.65
C ARG A 391 8.67 -6.99 36.32
N GLY A 392 8.27 -6.38 37.44
CA GLY A 392 9.08 -5.43 38.19
C GLY A 392 10.28 -6.09 38.88
N ARG A 393 11.21 -5.28 39.35
CA ARG A 393 12.40 -5.73 40.07
C ARG A 393 12.02 -6.55 41.32
N SER A 394 12.59 -7.74 41.47
CA SER A 394 12.32 -8.67 42.58
C SER A 394 10.82 -8.90 42.83
N SER A 395 10.04 -8.96 41.75
CA SER A 395 8.58 -9.02 41.81
C SER A 395 8.03 -9.86 40.67
N ALA A 396 7.05 -10.70 40.97
CA ALA A 396 6.29 -11.45 39.98
C ALA A 396 5.20 -10.61 39.28
N PHE A 397 4.96 -9.36 39.74
CA PHE A 397 3.92 -8.47 39.21
C PHE A 397 4.45 -7.54 38.09
N PRO A 398 3.60 -7.09 37.16
CA PRO A 398 4.02 -6.21 36.08
C PRO A 398 4.48 -4.85 36.60
N ILE A 399 5.42 -4.21 35.89
CA ILE A 399 5.87 -2.84 36.18
C ILE A 399 4.68 -1.89 36.34
N THR A 400 4.72 -0.93 37.26
CA THR A 400 3.58 -0.03 37.51
C THR A 400 3.38 1.00 36.39
N LYS A 401 2.17 1.55 36.25
CA LYS A 401 1.88 2.59 35.25
C LYS A 401 2.79 3.82 35.39
N GLY A 402 3.17 4.17 36.62
CA GLY A 402 4.01 5.33 36.93
C GLY A 402 5.49 5.16 36.59
N ALA A 403 5.95 3.94 36.27
CA ALA A 403 7.36 3.68 36.00
C ALA A 403 7.83 4.17 34.62
N LEU A 404 6.91 4.51 33.71
CA LEU A 404 7.17 4.74 32.29
C LEU A 404 7.27 6.22 31.84
N PRO A 405 6.51 7.19 32.42
CA PRO A 405 6.51 8.55 31.90
C PRO A 405 7.87 9.26 31.95
N ASN A 406 8.63 9.13 33.04
CA ASN A 406 9.93 9.78 33.17
C ASN A 406 11.02 9.16 32.24
N PRO A 407 11.15 7.82 32.15
CA PRO A 407 12.03 7.21 31.14
C PRO A 407 11.69 7.61 29.70
N TRP A 408 10.39 7.71 29.37
CA TRP A 408 9.97 8.17 28.05
C TRP A 408 10.35 9.63 27.79
N TYR A 409 10.15 10.52 28.78
CA TYR A 409 10.60 11.91 28.71
C TYR A 409 12.11 12.01 28.46
N ARG A 410 12.92 11.24 29.19
CA ARG A 410 14.39 11.24 29.03
C ARG A 410 14.84 10.78 27.65
N LEU A 411 14.18 9.77 27.10
CA LEU A 411 14.47 9.28 25.75
C LEU A 411 14.13 10.31 24.67
N LEU A 412 12.99 11.00 24.78
CA LEU A 412 12.64 12.09 23.86
C LEU A 412 13.53 13.32 24.04
N SER A 413 13.96 13.63 25.27
CA SER A 413 14.91 14.71 25.53
C SER A 413 16.26 14.42 24.87
N LYS A 414 16.72 13.17 24.91
CA LYS A 414 17.95 12.77 24.21
C LYS A 414 17.81 12.90 22.69
N LEU A 415 16.68 12.49 22.13
CA LEU A 415 16.38 12.71 20.71
C LEU A 415 16.42 14.21 20.35
N GLU A 416 15.81 15.07 21.17
CA GLU A 416 15.85 16.52 20.99
C GLU A 416 17.29 17.07 20.97
N GLU A 417 18.13 16.60 21.89
CA GLU A 417 19.54 16.95 21.98
C GLU A 417 20.38 16.45 20.78
N ASP A 418 20.05 15.29 20.20
CA ASP A 418 20.79 14.71 19.07
C ASP A 418 20.42 15.34 17.72
N VAL A 419 19.15 15.71 17.56
CA VAL A 419 18.60 16.22 16.29
C VAL A 419 19.06 17.66 16.02
N PHE A 420 19.23 18.48 17.05
CA PHE A 420 19.65 19.87 16.88
C PHE A 420 21.07 20.05 16.32
N PRO A 421 22.13 19.41 16.88
CA PRO A 421 23.47 19.44 16.29
C PRO A 421 23.55 18.84 14.89
N ALA A 422 22.63 17.91 14.55
CA ALA A 422 22.52 17.32 13.22
C ALA A 422 21.88 18.26 12.17
N GLY A 423 21.64 19.53 12.50
CA GLY A 423 21.13 20.55 11.58
C GLY A 423 19.63 20.46 11.28
N GLN A 424 18.88 19.63 12.01
CA GLN A 424 17.43 19.49 11.85
C GLN A 424 16.71 20.52 12.72
N THR A 425 16.37 21.66 12.13
CA THR A 425 15.64 22.77 12.77
C THR A 425 14.30 23.02 12.09
N MET A 426 13.44 23.81 12.74
CA MET A 426 12.28 24.40 12.08
C MET A 426 12.71 25.40 10.99
N ALA A 427 11.80 25.77 10.09
CA ALA A 427 12.08 26.71 8.99
C ALA A 427 12.56 28.11 9.45
N ASN A 428 12.24 28.47 10.69
CA ASN A 428 12.69 29.71 11.34
C ASN A 428 14.03 29.56 12.10
N GLY A 429 14.68 28.38 12.03
CA GLY A 429 15.94 28.09 12.73
C GLY A 429 15.78 27.58 14.16
N ASP A 430 14.55 27.49 14.69
CA ASP A 430 14.31 27.03 16.06
C ASP A 430 14.52 25.51 16.21
N ARG A 431 14.82 25.09 17.46
CA ARG A 431 14.91 23.69 17.85
C ARG A 431 13.57 22.97 17.65
N LEU A 432 13.62 21.77 17.09
CA LEU A 432 12.48 20.84 17.14
C LEU A 432 12.23 20.44 18.59
N ARG A 433 10.98 20.57 19.05
CA ARG A 433 10.58 20.26 20.43
C ARG A 433 9.82 18.94 20.49
N PHE A 434 10.29 18.02 21.32
CA PHE A 434 9.65 16.74 21.61
C PHE A 434 9.18 16.64 23.06
N VAL A 435 9.83 17.41 23.95
CA VAL A 435 9.48 17.50 25.38
C VAL A 435 9.09 18.92 25.76
N LYS A 436 8.30 19.07 26.84
CA LYS A 436 7.99 20.39 27.40
C LYS A 436 9.13 20.84 28.29
N ASP A 437 9.54 22.10 28.12
CA ASP A 437 10.52 22.74 28.99
C ASP A 437 9.95 22.89 30.40
N TYR A 438 10.76 22.47 31.36
CA TYR A 438 10.60 22.86 32.76
C TYR A 438 11.52 24.06 32.96
N SER A 439 10.99 25.18 33.45
CA SER A 439 11.77 26.39 33.71
C SER A 439 12.98 26.11 34.62
N GLU A 440 14.03 26.93 34.52
CA GLU A 440 15.21 26.82 35.40
C GLU A 440 14.83 26.88 36.89
N ASP A 441 13.73 27.56 37.22
CA ASP A 441 13.15 27.66 38.58
C ASP A 441 12.31 26.43 39.02
N PHE A 442 12.38 25.29 38.32
CA PHE A 442 11.60 24.11 38.68
C PHE A 442 12.08 23.50 40.01
N GLU A 443 11.38 23.79 41.11
CA GLU A 443 11.66 23.27 42.46
C GLU A 443 11.41 21.75 42.64
N GLY A 444 11.01 21.03 41.59
CA GLY A 444 10.70 19.60 41.65
C GLY A 444 11.90 18.68 41.38
N HIS A 445 11.87 17.46 41.92
CA HIS A 445 12.89 16.45 41.62
C HIS A 445 12.91 16.07 40.13
N GLU A 446 14.08 15.70 39.61
CA GLU A 446 14.28 15.19 38.23
C GLU A 446 13.29 14.09 37.81
N THR A 447 12.85 13.27 38.76
CA THR A 447 11.90 12.17 38.56
C THR A 447 10.47 12.65 38.29
N ALA A 448 10.17 13.92 38.56
CA ALA A 448 8.88 14.55 38.32
C ALA A 448 8.74 15.09 36.88
N LYS A 449 9.83 15.16 36.11
CA LYS A 449 9.80 15.56 34.70
C LYS A 449 9.19 14.45 33.84
N VAL A 450 8.01 14.70 33.29
CA VAL A 450 7.19 13.71 32.55
C VAL A 450 6.43 14.30 31.36
N ALA A 451 6.47 15.62 31.17
CA ALA A 451 5.66 16.31 30.18
C ALA A 451 6.29 16.23 28.78
N THR A 452 5.59 15.58 27.85
CA THR A 452 6.02 15.36 26.47
C THR A 452 4.96 15.84 25.49
N ASP A 453 5.34 16.36 24.33
CA ASP A 453 4.38 16.69 23.26
C ASP A 453 3.91 15.43 22.52
N TYR A 454 4.73 14.37 22.54
CA TYR A 454 4.43 13.05 21.99
C TYR A 454 4.31 12.01 23.11
N PRO A 455 3.15 11.88 23.78
CA PRO A 455 2.96 10.84 24.80
C PRO A 455 3.13 9.43 24.19
N LEU A 456 3.41 8.41 25.02
CA LEU A 456 3.56 7.00 24.57
C LEU A 456 2.39 6.46 23.72
N HIS A 457 1.21 7.05 23.84
CA HIS A 457 0.07 6.69 22.99
C HIS A 457 0.22 7.20 21.55
N SER A 458 0.92 8.32 21.33
CA SER A 458 1.26 8.84 20.00
C SER A 458 2.00 7.82 19.15
N LEU A 459 2.87 6.98 19.73
CA LEU A 459 3.58 5.92 18.98
C LEU A 459 2.61 4.94 18.29
N ARG A 460 1.46 4.65 18.91
CA ARG A 460 0.46 3.80 18.27
C ARG A 460 -0.16 4.49 17.06
N VAL A 461 -0.49 5.78 17.18
CA VAL A 461 -0.99 6.59 16.06
C VAL A 461 0.04 6.60 14.95
N SER A 462 1.27 6.97 15.29
CA SER A 462 2.41 7.12 14.38
C SER A 462 2.67 5.86 13.56
N LEU A 463 2.84 4.72 14.22
CA LEU A 463 3.12 3.45 13.53
C LEU A 463 1.94 3.01 12.64
N ILE A 464 0.69 3.19 13.09
CA ILE A 464 -0.48 2.88 12.25
C ILE A 464 -0.51 3.80 11.02
N THR A 465 -0.27 5.10 11.19
CA THR A 465 -0.22 6.07 10.08
C THR A 465 0.88 5.67 9.09
N CYS A 466 2.11 5.43 9.55
CA CYS A 466 3.23 5.06 8.68
C CYS A 466 2.95 3.76 7.92
N TYR A 467 2.47 2.71 8.58
CA TYR A 467 2.14 1.47 7.87
C TYR A 467 1.00 1.64 6.87
N THR A 468 0.08 2.57 7.09
CA THR A 468 -1.04 2.81 6.16
C THR A 468 -0.63 3.68 4.97
N MET A 469 0.29 4.63 5.16
CA MET A 469 0.68 5.61 4.14
C MET A 469 1.87 5.20 3.29
N ASP A 470 2.85 4.55 3.94
CA ASP A 470 4.16 4.32 3.36
C ASP A 470 4.31 2.87 2.88
N THR A 471 3.22 2.07 2.94
CA THR A 471 3.21 0.68 2.48
C THR A 471 1.92 0.36 1.73
N ASN A 472 1.95 -0.69 0.90
CA ASN A 472 0.78 -1.21 0.18
C ASN A 472 -0.10 -2.14 1.02
N LEU A 473 0.03 -2.13 2.36
CA LEU A 473 -0.75 -3.00 3.24
C LEU A 473 -2.22 -2.54 3.31
N PRO A 474 -3.19 -3.43 3.05
CA PRO A 474 -4.60 -3.07 3.14
C PRO A 474 -4.99 -2.61 4.56
N LEU A 475 -5.73 -1.50 4.66
CA LEU A 475 -6.20 -0.97 5.94
C LEU A 475 -6.90 -2.02 6.84
N PRO A 476 -7.71 -2.97 6.33
CA PRO A 476 -8.28 -4.03 7.14
C PRO A 476 -7.25 -4.94 7.82
N VAL A 477 -6.11 -5.20 7.16
CA VAL A 477 -5.00 -6.01 7.69
C VAL A 477 -4.36 -5.28 8.87
N ILE A 478 -3.99 -4.01 8.67
CA ILE A 478 -3.42 -3.16 9.75
C ILE A 478 -4.38 -3.04 10.92
N SER A 479 -5.66 -2.81 10.63
CA SER A 479 -6.71 -2.64 11.63
C SER A 479 -6.93 -3.89 12.49
N LYS A 480 -7.13 -5.05 11.86
CA LYS A 480 -7.55 -6.28 12.57
C LYS A 480 -6.35 -7.07 13.11
N LEU A 481 -5.28 -7.21 12.31
CA LEU A 481 -4.18 -8.11 12.63
C LEU A 481 -3.05 -7.44 13.41
N LEU A 482 -2.77 -6.15 13.16
CA LEU A 482 -1.71 -5.42 13.87
C LEU A 482 -2.26 -4.64 15.07
N ALA A 483 -3.31 -3.85 14.86
CA ALA A 483 -3.90 -3.00 15.88
C ALA A 483 -4.91 -3.72 16.78
N GLY A 484 -5.49 -4.85 16.35
CA GLY A 484 -6.51 -5.58 17.10
C GLY A 484 -7.84 -4.83 17.23
N HIS A 485 -8.13 -3.89 16.33
CA HIS A 485 -9.38 -3.12 16.35
C HIS A 485 -10.57 -3.96 15.89
N THR A 486 -11.69 -3.85 16.62
CA THR A 486 -12.95 -4.53 16.28
C THR A 486 -13.71 -3.89 15.11
N ARG A 487 -13.48 -2.59 14.86
CA ARG A 487 -14.12 -1.82 13.78
C ARG A 487 -13.07 -1.03 13.00
N LEU A 488 -13.19 -1.01 11.67
CA LEU A 488 -12.28 -0.27 10.78
C LEU A 488 -12.27 1.24 11.08
N LEU A 489 -13.42 1.81 11.47
CA LEU A 489 -13.55 3.22 11.80
C LEU A 489 -12.54 3.67 12.87
N MET A 490 -12.23 2.82 13.84
CA MET A 490 -11.21 3.15 14.85
C MET A 490 -9.82 3.30 14.22
N THR A 491 -9.48 2.55 13.17
CA THR A 491 -8.21 2.66 12.45
C THR A 491 -8.18 3.87 11.53
N ILE A 492 -9.30 4.21 10.89
CA ILE A 492 -9.44 5.44 10.07
C ILE A 492 -9.13 6.69 10.91
N TYR A 493 -9.56 6.74 12.18
CA TYR A 493 -9.21 7.85 13.10
C TYR A 493 -7.70 8.00 13.36
N TYR A 494 -6.92 6.92 13.26
CA TYR A 494 -5.46 6.97 13.39
C TYR A 494 -4.76 7.27 12.05
N ASN A 495 -5.48 7.23 10.93
CA ASN A 495 -4.94 7.54 9.62
C ASN A 495 -5.04 9.06 9.35
N LYS A 496 -4.14 9.83 9.95
CA LYS A 496 -4.12 11.29 9.79
C LYS A 496 -3.39 11.68 8.50
N ILE A 497 -4.15 11.76 7.41
CA ILE A 497 -3.65 12.26 6.12
C ILE A 497 -3.69 13.78 6.16
N THR A 498 -2.55 14.44 5.96
CA THR A 498 -2.57 15.87 5.66
C THR A 498 -2.94 16.06 4.19
N PRO A 499 -3.61 17.16 3.81
CA PRO A 499 -3.94 17.41 2.40
C PRO A 499 -2.73 17.35 1.46
N SER A 500 -1.55 17.78 1.93
CA SER A 500 -0.30 17.69 1.18
C SER A 500 0.12 16.24 0.88
N VAL A 501 0.06 15.35 1.88
CA VAL A 501 0.40 13.93 1.73
C VAL A 501 -0.63 13.22 0.86
N MET A 502 -1.91 13.62 0.92
CA MET A 502 -2.93 13.09 0.02
C MET A 502 -2.62 13.44 -1.44
N ALA A 503 -2.25 14.70 -1.73
CA ALA A 503 -1.89 15.13 -3.07
C ALA A 503 -0.67 14.37 -3.60
N GLU A 504 0.38 14.23 -2.79
CA GLU A 504 1.58 13.48 -3.14
C GLU A 504 1.27 12.00 -3.42
N LYS A 505 0.52 11.33 -2.54
CA LYS A 505 0.13 9.92 -2.72
C LYS A 505 -0.81 9.70 -3.92
N MET A 506 -1.70 10.65 -4.20
CA MET A 506 -2.55 10.59 -5.40
C MET A 506 -1.71 10.76 -6.66
N ASN A 507 -0.71 11.65 -6.66
CA ASN A 507 0.22 11.79 -7.78
C ASN A 507 1.07 10.53 -7.98
N GLU A 508 1.65 9.95 -6.91
CA GLU A 508 2.38 8.68 -6.97
C GLU A 508 1.51 7.54 -7.51
N ALA A 509 0.26 7.43 -7.02
CA ALA A 509 -0.68 6.43 -7.48
C ALA A 509 -1.06 6.64 -8.95
N ASN A 510 -1.26 7.89 -9.37
CA ASN A 510 -1.54 8.23 -10.76
C ASN A 510 -0.37 7.86 -11.67
N SER A 511 0.86 8.23 -11.32
CA SER A 511 2.07 7.84 -12.05
C SER A 511 2.25 6.32 -12.13
N ALA A 512 1.99 5.59 -11.04
CA ALA A 512 2.08 4.12 -11.02
C ALA A 512 0.97 3.42 -11.83
N LEU A 513 -0.18 4.08 -12.04
CA LEU A 513 -1.25 3.59 -12.91
C LEU A 513 -0.89 3.80 -14.39
N VAL A 514 -0.30 4.96 -14.71
CA VAL A 514 0.22 5.27 -16.06
C VAL A 514 1.36 4.32 -16.44
N GLU A 515 2.27 4.00 -15.53
CA GLU A 515 3.37 3.04 -15.79
C GLU A 515 2.92 1.57 -15.99
N ARG A 516 1.68 1.22 -15.64
CA ARG A 516 1.12 -0.15 -15.77
C ARG A 516 0.26 -0.35 -17.02
N GLU A 517 0.41 0.50 -18.03
CA GLU A 517 -0.44 0.51 -19.23
C GLU A 517 -0.31 -0.70 -20.18
N GLU A 518 0.72 -1.54 -20.05
CA GLU A 518 0.74 -2.86 -20.71
C GLU A 518 -0.41 -3.74 -20.17
N GLY A 519 -1.47 -3.91 -20.97
CA GLY A 519 -2.70 -4.61 -20.58
C GLY A 519 -3.87 -3.70 -20.16
N ALA A 520 -3.77 -2.38 -20.28
CA ALA A 520 -4.84 -1.44 -19.94
C ALA A 520 -6.15 -1.72 -20.68
N LEU A 521 -6.09 -2.01 -21.98
CA LEU A 521 -7.26 -2.38 -22.79
C LEU A 521 -7.88 -3.70 -22.31
N LYS A 522 -7.05 -4.71 -22.03
CA LYS A 522 -7.49 -6.03 -21.54
C LYS A 522 -8.20 -5.92 -20.18
N ASN A 523 -7.64 -5.15 -19.26
CA ASN A 523 -8.23 -4.89 -17.94
C ASN A 523 -9.51 -4.06 -18.04
N PHE A 524 -9.54 -3.03 -18.88
CA PHE A 524 -10.72 -2.21 -19.13
C PHE A 524 -11.89 -3.06 -19.65
N LEU A 525 -11.64 -3.92 -20.65
CA LEU A 525 -12.67 -4.80 -21.22
C LEU A 525 -13.20 -5.84 -20.22
N GLN A 526 -12.41 -6.21 -19.20
CA GLN A 526 -12.85 -7.14 -18.15
C GLN A 526 -13.89 -6.52 -17.22
N ASP A 527 -13.78 -5.23 -16.90
CA ASP A 527 -14.58 -4.60 -15.83
C ASP A 527 -15.61 -3.56 -16.33
N ALA A 528 -15.42 -2.96 -17.52
CA ALA A 528 -16.26 -1.88 -18.03
C ALA A 528 -17.62 -2.36 -18.56
N GLU A 529 -18.67 -1.56 -18.44
CA GLU A 529 -19.98 -1.87 -19.07
C GLU A 529 -19.89 -1.84 -20.60
N ILE A 530 -20.69 -2.64 -21.32
CA ILE A 530 -20.66 -2.70 -22.80
C ILE A 530 -20.82 -1.32 -23.45
N ARG A 531 -21.67 -0.45 -22.87
CA ARG A 531 -21.85 0.93 -23.33
C ARG A 531 -20.58 1.77 -23.19
N GLN A 532 -19.80 1.56 -22.13
CA GLN A 532 -18.54 2.25 -21.91
C GLN A 532 -17.45 1.75 -22.86
N ILE A 533 -17.48 0.46 -23.22
CA ILE A 533 -16.55 -0.13 -24.19
C ILE A 533 -16.70 0.53 -25.57
N GLN A 534 -17.95 0.75 -26.02
CA GLN A 534 -18.23 1.44 -27.29
C GLN A 534 -17.76 2.91 -27.31
N LEU A 535 -17.64 3.56 -26.16
CA LEU A 535 -17.17 4.95 -26.03
C LEU A 535 -15.64 5.08 -26.05
N ARG A 536 -14.91 3.95 -26.05
CA ARG A 536 -13.44 3.94 -25.99
C ARG A 536 -12.77 3.10 -27.05
N THR A 537 -13.45 2.08 -27.58
CA THR A 537 -12.86 1.10 -28.48
C THR A 537 -13.44 1.18 -29.89
N ALA A 538 -12.60 0.92 -30.88
CA ALA A 538 -13.00 0.69 -32.26
C ALA A 538 -12.89 -0.80 -32.60
N SER A 539 -13.86 -1.29 -33.36
CA SER A 539 -13.83 -2.62 -33.98
C SER A 539 -14.42 -2.55 -35.37
N ILE A 540 -14.28 -3.61 -36.15
CA ILE A 540 -15.05 -3.76 -37.39
C ILE A 540 -16.51 -3.99 -37.02
N GLY A 541 -17.40 -3.24 -37.65
CA GLY A 541 -18.83 -3.45 -37.47
C GLY A 541 -19.27 -4.62 -38.34
N ASP A 542 -19.93 -5.61 -37.75
CA ASP A 542 -20.56 -6.72 -38.46
C ASP A 542 -22.07 -6.78 -38.13
N ALA A 543 -22.84 -7.49 -38.95
CA ALA A 543 -24.30 -7.53 -38.85
C ALA A 543 -24.84 -8.02 -37.49
N TYR A 544 -24.00 -8.66 -36.67
CA TYR A 544 -24.38 -9.25 -35.39
C TYR A 544 -23.51 -8.81 -34.20
N ASN A 545 -22.72 -7.74 -34.33
CA ASN A 545 -21.83 -7.24 -33.28
C ASN A 545 -21.00 -8.35 -32.61
N SER A 546 -20.21 -9.09 -33.39
CA SER A 546 -19.40 -10.24 -32.96
C SER A 546 -18.56 -9.93 -31.72
N VAL A 547 -18.00 -8.72 -31.61
CA VAL A 547 -17.25 -8.26 -30.42
C VAL A 547 -18.12 -8.27 -29.15
N GLU A 548 -19.34 -7.72 -29.21
CA GLU A 548 -20.26 -7.70 -28.06
C GLU A 548 -20.65 -9.12 -27.64
N THR A 549 -20.87 -10.01 -28.61
CA THR A 549 -21.26 -11.39 -28.33
C THR A 549 -20.17 -12.18 -27.59
N VAL A 550 -18.89 -11.91 -27.90
CA VAL A 550 -17.76 -12.54 -27.21
C VAL A 550 -17.52 -11.92 -25.85
N LEU A 551 -17.64 -10.59 -25.75
CA LEU A 551 -17.52 -9.87 -24.48
C LEU A 551 -18.64 -10.20 -23.49
N ALA A 552 -19.80 -10.68 -23.94
CA ALA A 552 -20.89 -11.11 -23.05
C ALA A 552 -20.48 -12.22 -22.06
N ASN A 553 -19.55 -13.09 -22.45
CA ASN A 553 -19.07 -14.20 -21.60
C ASN A 553 -17.80 -13.85 -20.79
N ARG A 554 -17.19 -12.67 -21.01
CA ARG A 554 -15.97 -12.14 -20.34
C ARG A 554 -14.97 -13.21 -19.89
N ASN A 555 -14.27 -13.84 -20.84
CA ASN A 555 -13.21 -14.79 -20.55
C ASN A 555 -11.83 -14.25 -21.00
N PRO A 556 -11.12 -13.49 -20.15
CA PRO A 556 -9.85 -12.84 -20.50
C PRO A 556 -8.70 -13.81 -20.78
N ILE A 557 -8.84 -15.08 -20.38
CA ILE A 557 -7.82 -16.13 -20.64
C ILE A 557 -7.69 -16.38 -22.14
N GLY A 558 -8.78 -16.23 -22.90
CA GLY A 558 -8.78 -16.40 -24.36
C GLY A 558 -8.39 -15.14 -25.14
N TRP A 559 -8.01 -14.04 -24.48
CA TRP A 559 -7.65 -12.79 -25.14
C TRP A 559 -6.14 -12.62 -25.25
N GLU A 560 -5.69 -12.28 -26.46
CA GLU A 560 -4.28 -12.19 -26.82
C GLU A 560 -3.99 -10.82 -27.44
N GLU A 561 -2.91 -10.18 -26.98
CA GLU A 561 -2.45 -8.90 -27.53
C GLU A 561 -1.81 -9.10 -28.90
N ARG A 562 -2.11 -8.18 -29.82
CA ARG A 562 -1.63 -8.17 -31.19
C ARG A 562 -1.08 -6.78 -31.49
N ALA A 563 -0.20 -6.66 -32.48
CA ALA A 563 0.43 -5.37 -32.83
C ALA A 563 -0.56 -4.20 -32.99
N THR A 564 -1.75 -4.45 -33.55
CA THR A 564 -2.74 -3.42 -33.88
C THR A 564 -3.97 -3.43 -32.97
N GLY A 565 -3.93 -4.15 -31.84
CA GLY A 565 -5.04 -4.22 -30.88
C GLY A 565 -5.12 -5.55 -30.11
N LEU A 566 -6.32 -5.96 -29.71
CA LEU A 566 -6.58 -7.18 -28.95
C LEU A 566 -7.40 -8.19 -29.74
N CYS A 567 -6.96 -9.45 -29.77
CA CYS A 567 -7.73 -10.56 -30.32
C CYS A 567 -8.59 -11.20 -29.22
N LEU A 568 -9.91 -11.18 -29.38
CA LEU A 568 -10.84 -11.70 -28.37
C LEU A 568 -11.00 -13.24 -28.37
N VAL A 569 -10.35 -13.93 -29.31
CA VAL A 569 -10.48 -15.38 -29.53
C VAL A 569 -9.14 -16.12 -29.62
N GLY A 570 -8.05 -15.48 -29.17
CA GLY A 570 -6.74 -16.11 -29.00
C GLY A 570 -6.06 -16.59 -30.28
N GLY A 571 -6.36 -15.96 -31.43
CA GLY A 571 -5.57 -16.17 -32.64
C GLY A 571 -5.65 -17.54 -33.31
N ASN A 572 -6.63 -18.38 -32.99
CA ASN A 572 -6.71 -19.74 -33.51
C ASN A 572 -6.81 -19.78 -35.05
N SER A 573 -5.73 -20.19 -35.73
CA SER A 573 -5.66 -20.26 -37.21
C SER A 573 -6.14 -21.59 -37.79
N VAL A 574 -6.17 -22.66 -36.97
CA VAL A 574 -6.61 -24.00 -37.38
C VAL A 574 -8.09 -24.20 -37.08
N ARG A 575 -8.83 -24.71 -38.07
CA ARG A 575 -10.21 -25.16 -37.87
C ARG A 575 -10.20 -26.47 -37.09
N SER A 576 -10.65 -26.43 -35.83
CA SER A 576 -10.93 -27.66 -35.09
C SER A 576 -12.27 -28.22 -35.56
N ASP A 577 -12.28 -29.43 -36.13
CA ASP A 577 -13.49 -30.11 -36.60
C ASP A 577 -14.46 -30.48 -35.46
N GLU A 578 -14.01 -30.38 -34.20
CA GLU A 578 -14.74 -30.81 -33.01
C GLU A 578 -15.83 -29.82 -32.55
N LEU A 579 -15.70 -28.51 -32.84
CA LEU A 579 -16.73 -27.49 -32.54
C LEU A 579 -16.66 -26.30 -33.52
N ALA A 580 -17.65 -26.17 -34.40
CA ALA A 580 -17.81 -25.01 -35.29
C ALA A 580 -18.10 -23.67 -34.56
N THR A 581 -18.27 -23.71 -33.24
CA THR A 581 -18.57 -22.56 -32.38
C THR A 581 -17.33 -21.88 -31.79
N VAL A 582 -16.14 -22.45 -31.96
CA VAL A 582 -14.90 -21.86 -31.44
C VAL A 582 -14.47 -20.69 -32.34
N GLY A 583 -14.22 -19.53 -31.76
CA GLY A 583 -13.72 -18.36 -32.50
C GLY A 583 -12.27 -18.56 -32.96
N GLY A 584 -11.95 -18.13 -34.18
CA GLY A 584 -10.60 -18.18 -34.73
C GLY A 584 -10.47 -17.39 -36.03
N CYS A 585 -9.26 -17.29 -36.57
CA CYS A 585 -9.00 -16.66 -37.87
C CYS A 585 -9.73 -17.39 -39.01
N TRP A 586 -10.02 -18.68 -38.87
CA TRP A 586 -10.77 -19.46 -39.87
C TRP A 586 -12.25 -19.06 -39.99
N ASN A 587 -12.81 -18.36 -39.00
CA ASN A 587 -14.16 -17.79 -39.04
C ASN A 587 -14.18 -16.26 -38.84
N GLY A 588 -13.04 -15.58 -38.89
CA GLY A 588 -12.97 -14.14 -38.61
C GLY A 588 -13.45 -13.23 -39.74
N GLY A 589 -13.80 -13.78 -40.91
CA GLY A 589 -14.19 -13.04 -42.10
C GLY A 589 -15.70 -12.81 -42.26
N PRO A 590 -16.17 -12.47 -43.47
CA PRO A 590 -17.56 -12.11 -43.73
C PRO A 590 -18.53 -13.30 -43.58
N LEU A 591 -19.80 -13.01 -43.35
CA LEU A 591 -20.87 -14.00 -43.25
C LEU A 591 -21.16 -14.61 -44.63
N LEU A 592 -20.96 -15.92 -44.76
CA LEU A 592 -21.22 -16.67 -46.00
C LEU A 592 -22.65 -17.22 -46.06
N LYS A 593 -23.17 -17.67 -44.91
CA LYS A 593 -24.53 -18.19 -44.80
C LYS A 593 -25.19 -17.68 -43.54
N ASP A 594 -26.26 -16.93 -43.73
CA ASP A 594 -27.09 -16.45 -42.63
C ASP A 594 -28.08 -17.53 -42.16
N ALA A 595 -28.36 -17.53 -40.85
CA ALA A 595 -29.28 -18.44 -40.20
C ALA A 595 -29.89 -17.80 -38.95
N GLN A 596 -31.11 -18.24 -38.60
CA GLN A 596 -31.84 -17.77 -37.43
C GLN A 596 -31.08 -18.06 -36.12
N PHE A 597 -30.44 -19.22 -36.01
CA PHE A 597 -29.65 -19.62 -34.84
C PHE A 597 -28.15 -19.39 -35.08
N SER A 598 -27.45 -18.88 -34.06
CA SER A 598 -26.03 -18.49 -34.15
C SER A 598 -25.08 -19.63 -34.52
N TYR A 599 -25.32 -20.85 -34.02
CA TYR A 599 -24.50 -22.03 -34.31
C TYR A 599 -24.64 -22.54 -35.76
N SER A 600 -25.67 -22.09 -36.48
CA SER A 600 -25.92 -22.46 -37.88
C SER A 600 -25.39 -21.41 -38.87
N ARG A 601 -24.89 -20.28 -38.38
CA ARG A 601 -24.28 -19.23 -39.21
C ARG A 601 -22.88 -19.65 -39.62
N VAL A 602 -22.56 -19.46 -40.90
CA VAL A 602 -21.24 -19.82 -41.44
C VAL A 602 -20.52 -18.56 -41.86
N TYR A 603 -19.35 -18.33 -41.28
CA TYR A 603 -18.46 -17.24 -41.62
C TYR A 603 -17.25 -17.77 -42.38
N GLY A 604 -16.70 -16.94 -43.26
CA GLY A 604 -15.46 -17.23 -43.97
C GLY A 604 -14.22 -17.02 -43.12
N PRO A 605 -13.05 -17.47 -43.60
CA PRO A 605 -11.76 -17.13 -43.00
C PRO A 605 -11.49 -15.63 -43.10
N VAL A 606 -10.61 -15.14 -42.24
CA VAL A 606 -10.09 -13.77 -42.32
C VAL A 606 -9.54 -13.53 -43.73
N PRO A 607 -9.99 -12.45 -44.42
CA PRO A 607 -9.48 -12.12 -45.75
C PRO A 607 -7.98 -11.84 -45.73
N HIS A 608 -7.31 -12.14 -46.84
CA HIS A 608 -5.86 -12.02 -46.98
C HIS A 608 -5.02 -12.91 -46.04
N GLY A 609 -5.65 -13.88 -45.35
CA GLY A 609 -4.96 -14.90 -44.56
C GLY A 609 -5.11 -14.73 -43.04
N PRO A 610 -4.60 -15.69 -42.25
CA PRO A 610 -4.60 -15.60 -40.79
C PRO A 610 -3.77 -14.39 -40.32
N GLU A 611 -4.09 -13.88 -39.13
CA GLU A 611 -3.41 -12.72 -38.49
C GLU A 611 -3.59 -11.36 -39.19
N ASN A 612 -4.40 -11.26 -40.25
CA ASN A 612 -4.89 -9.97 -40.76
C ASN A 612 -6.00 -9.39 -39.85
N CYS A 613 -5.63 -9.08 -38.61
CA CYS A 613 -6.51 -8.58 -37.55
C CYS A 613 -7.36 -7.35 -37.95
N PRO A 614 -6.84 -6.37 -38.71
CA PRO A 614 -7.65 -5.22 -39.15
C PRO A 614 -8.86 -5.56 -40.02
N ARG A 615 -8.93 -6.78 -40.60
CA ARG A 615 -10.10 -7.30 -41.34
C ARG A 615 -10.84 -8.42 -40.61
N CYS A 616 -10.46 -8.71 -39.37
CA CYS A 616 -11.04 -9.74 -38.54
C CYS A 616 -12.16 -9.18 -37.65
N ARG A 617 -13.34 -9.81 -37.67
CA ARG A 617 -14.50 -9.43 -36.83
C ARG A 617 -14.27 -9.61 -35.32
N TRP A 618 -13.21 -10.32 -34.93
CA TRP A 618 -12.83 -10.56 -33.53
C TRP A 618 -11.84 -9.54 -32.97
N HIS A 619 -11.43 -8.57 -33.79
CA HIS A 619 -10.43 -7.57 -33.45
C HIS A 619 -11.06 -6.34 -32.79
N ILE A 620 -10.41 -5.85 -31.73
CA ILE A 620 -10.79 -4.62 -31.01
C ILE A 620 -9.54 -3.80 -30.70
N THR A 621 -9.62 -2.47 -30.83
CA THR A 621 -8.50 -1.55 -30.62
C THR A 621 -8.95 -0.27 -29.93
N ASP A 622 -8.04 0.49 -29.32
CA ASP A 622 -8.31 1.83 -28.77
C ASP A 622 -7.21 2.82 -29.16
N ALA A 623 -7.24 4.03 -28.58
CA ALA A 623 -6.28 5.11 -28.86
C ALA A 623 -4.82 4.73 -28.57
N THR A 624 -4.55 3.78 -27.66
CA THR A 624 -3.17 3.36 -27.33
C THR A 624 -2.46 2.71 -28.51
N TYR A 625 -3.22 2.09 -29.43
CA TYR A 625 -2.69 1.41 -30.60
C TYR A 625 -2.58 2.31 -31.84
N LEU A 626 -2.90 3.62 -31.76
CA LEU A 626 -2.81 4.54 -32.90
C LEU A 626 -1.42 4.55 -33.58
N PRO A 627 -0.28 4.62 -32.84
CA PRO A 627 1.04 4.54 -33.47
C PRO A 627 1.26 3.23 -34.23
N ALA A 628 0.85 2.10 -33.65
CA ALA A 628 1.00 0.78 -34.25
C ALA A 628 0.08 0.59 -35.47
N LEU A 629 -1.14 1.11 -35.42
CA LEU A 629 -2.07 1.15 -36.55
C LEU A 629 -1.50 1.98 -37.71
N ASN A 630 -0.89 3.14 -37.41
CA ASN A 630 -0.25 3.97 -38.42
C ASN A 630 0.96 3.28 -39.05
N SER A 631 1.75 2.56 -38.25
CA SER A 631 2.85 1.75 -38.76
C SER A 631 2.36 0.63 -39.68
N ALA A 632 1.34 -0.12 -39.26
CA ALA A 632 0.73 -1.17 -40.08
C ALA A 632 0.13 -0.60 -41.38
N PHE A 633 -0.49 0.57 -41.31
CA PHE A 633 -1.00 1.30 -42.47
C PHE A 633 0.10 1.61 -43.48
N ASN A 634 1.23 2.15 -43.02
CA ASN A 634 2.40 2.42 -43.87
C ASN A 634 2.93 1.15 -44.54
N GLN A 635 3.03 0.05 -43.80
CA GLN A 635 3.52 -1.23 -44.33
C GLN A 635 2.60 -1.82 -45.41
N VAL A 636 1.30 -1.84 -45.16
CA VAL A 636 0.31 -2.34 -46.13
C VAL A 636 0.28 -1.44 -47.37
N SER A 637 0.39 -0.12 -47.19
CA SER A 637 0.51 0.83 -48.30
C SER A 637 1.71 0.50 -49.20
N TYR A 638 2.86 0.18 -48.60
CA TYR A 638 4.06 -0.20 -49.35
C TYR A 638 3.88 -1.51 -50.13
N LYS A 639 3.30 -2.53 -49.49
CA LYS A 639 2.99 -3.82 -50.13
C LYS A 639 2.00 -3.65 -51.29
N ALA A 640 0.97 -2.81 -51.12
CA ALA A 640 0.02 -2.45 -52.16
C ALA A 640 0.72 -1.79 -53.36
N HIS A 641 1.59 -0.81 -53.09
CA HIS A 641 2.35 -0.10 -54.11
C HIS A 641 3.26 -1.05 -54.91
N GLN A 642 4.02 -1.92 -54.23
CA GLN A 642 4.89 -2.91 -54.91
C GLN A 642 4.11 -3.88 -55.80
N ALA A 643 2.97 -4.39 -55.32
CA ALA A 643 2.13 -5.30 -56.10
C ALA A 643 1.52 -4.58 -57.32
N ALA A 644 1.10 -3.32 -57.16
CA ALA A 644 0.57 -2.50 -58.24
C ALA A 644 1.65 -2.16 -59.29
N GLU A 645 2.84 -1.73 -58.87
CA GLU A 645 3.97 -1.42 -59.77
C GLU A 645 4.35 -2.64 -60.62
N LEU A 646 4.47 -3.81 -59.99
CA LEU A 646 4.76 -5.05 -60.69
C LEU A 646 3.62 -5.47 -61.63
N SER A 647 2.36 -5.19 -61.25
CA SER A 647 1.21 -5.43 -62.13
C SER A 647 1.28 -4.56 -63.39
N VAL A 648 1.65 -3.29 -63.27
CA VAL A 648 1.81 -2.36 -64.41
C VAL A 648 2.96 -2.80 -65.33
N GLU A 649 4.10 -3.23 -64.77
CA GLU A 649 5.21 -3.77 -65.56
C GLU A 649 4.78 -5.00 -66.38
N LEU A 650 4.06 -5.93 -65.75
CA LEU A 650 3.54 -7.13 -66.41
C LEU A 650 2.46 -6.81 -67.45
N GLU A 651 1.66 -5.77 -67.22
CA GLU A 651 0.66 -5.26 -68.17
C GLU A 651 1.32 -4.74 -69.45
N GLY A 652 2.38 -3.94 -69.34
CA GLY A 652 3.13 -3.47 -70.50
C GLY A 652 3.75 -4.60 -71.32
N GLN A 653 4.29 -5.63 -70.64
CA GLN A 653 4.77 -6.85 -71.32
C GLN A 653 3.63 -7.62 -72.00
N LEU A 654 2.44 -7.64 -71.38
CA LEU A 654 1.26 -8.32 -71.88
C LEU A 654 0.72 -7.64 -73.14
N GLU A 655 0.63 -6.30 -73.13
CA GLU A 655 0.20 -5.50 -74.27
C GLU A 655 1.15 -5.70 -75.45
N ALA A 656 2.47 -5.66 -75.24
CA ALA A 656 3.45 -5.92 -76.30
C ALA A 656 3.29 -7.31 -76.95
N LEU A 657 3.01 -8.36 -76.14
CA LEU A 657 2.75 -9.71 -76.65
C LEU A 657 1.40 -9.82 -77.37
N LYS A 658 0.38 -9.07 -76.94
CA LYS A 658 -0.92 -9.00 -77.62
C LYS A 658 -0.82 -8.27 -78.95
N ASP A 659 0.01 -7.24 -79.05
CA ASP A 659 0.31 -6.55 -80.30
C ASP A 659 1.02 -7.50 -81.29
N GLU A 660 1.98 -8.30 -80.83
CA GLU A 660 2.61 -9.34 -81.66
C GLU A 660 1.60 -10.38 -82.16
N LEU A 661 0.66 -10.81 -81.30
CA LEU A 661 -0.42 -11.72 -81.67
C LEU A 661 -1.31 -11.10 -82.74
N PHE A 662 -1.73 -9.85 -82.56
CA PHE A 662 -2.55 -9.11 -83.52
C PHE A 662 -1.87 -8.98 -84.89
N ILE A 663 -0.58 -8.64 -84.91
CA ILE A 663 0.22 -8.55 -86.16
C ILE A 663 0.32 -9.92 -86.85
N ALA A 664 0.51 -11.01 -86.09
CA ALA A 664 0.55 -12.35 -86.64
C ALA A 664 -0.80 -12.75 -87.27
N GLU A 665 -1.92 -12.40 -86.62
CA GLU A 665 -3.26 -12.64 -87.14
C GLU A 665 -3.56 -11.84 -88.43
N GLU A 666 -3.20 -10.55 -88.47
CA GLU A 666 -3.39 -9.70 -89.67
C GLU A 666 -2.55 -10.18 -90.86
N THR A 667 -1.33 -10.66 -90.60
CA THR A 667 -0.42 -11.15 -91.65
C THR A 667 -0.66 -12.61 -92.04
N GLY A 668 -1.58 -13.31 -91.37
CA GLY A 668 -1.87 -14.73 -91.59
C GLY A 668 -0.76 -15.68 -91.14
N ALA A 669 0.17 -15.21 -90.29
CA ALA A 669 1.27 -15.98 -89.72
C ALA A 669 0.84 -16.74 -88.45
N VAL A 670 1.51 -17.84 -88.13
CA VAL A 670 1.23 -18.63 -86.92
C VAL A 670 1.94 -18.04 -85.70
N PHE A 671 1.20 -17.68 -84.66
CA PHE A 671 1.76 -17.19 -83.40
C PHE A 671 2.36 -18.33 -82.56
N LEU A 672 3.64 -18.26 -82.20
CA LEU A 672 4.38 -19.33 -81.50
C LEU A 672 4.47 -19.13 -79.98
N LYS A 673 4.13 -17.94 -79.44
CA LYS A 673 4.36 -17.56 -78.03
C LYS A 673 3.13 -17.74 -77.12
N HIS A 674 2.18 -18.62 -77.46
CA HIS A 674 0.95 -18.84 -76.67
C HIS A 674 1.21 -19.21 -75.19
N ASN A 675 2.23 -20.03 -74.93
CA ASN A 675 2.60 -20.42 -73.56
C ASN A 675 3.13 -19.23 -72.74
N GLU A 676 3.85 -18.31 -73.38
CA GLU A 676 4.38 -17.09 -72.74
C GLU A 676 3.24 -16.13 -72.42
N LEU A 677 2.30 -15.94 -73.35
CA LEU A 677 1.10 -15.13 -73.14
C LEU A 677 0.28 -15.64 -71.96
N GLN A 678 -0.04 -16.94 -71.92
CA GLN A 678 -0.81 -17.54 -70.81
C GLN A 678 -0.08 -17.43 -69.46
N ALA A 679 1.24 -17.64 -69.46
CA ALA A 679 2.04 -17.52 -68.23
C ALA A 679 2.05 -16.07 -67.72
N LEU A 680 2.11 -15.10 -68.64
CA LEU A 680 2.12 -13.67 -68.32
C LEU A 680 0.75 -13.18 -67.84
N GLU A 681 -0.35 -13.60 -68.48
CA GLU A 681 -1.73 -13.32 -68.02
C GLU A 681 -1.94 -13.81 -66.59
N ARG A 682 -1.52 -15.04 -66.27
CA ARG A 682 -1.60 -15.58 -64.91
C ARG A 682 -0.78 -14.75 -63.91
N ARG A 683 0.41 -14.27 -64.30
CA ARG A 683 1.27 -13.46 -63.43
C ARG A 683 0.67 -12.08 -63.19
N TYR A 684 0.17 -11.43 -64.24
CA TYR A 684 -0.54 -10.15 -64.16
C TYR A 684 -1.75 -10.26 -63.23
N GLU A 685 -2.62 -11.25 -63.47
CA GLU A 685 -3.83 -11.45 -62.66
C GLU A 685 -3.49 -11.70 -61.18
N LYS A 686 -2.42 -12.45 -60.91
CA LYS A 686 -1.94 -12.67 -59.54
C LYS A 686 -1.57 -11.35 -58.85
N GLN A 687 -0.78 -10.49 -59.50
CA GLN A 687 -0.34 -9.22 -58.89
C GLN A 687 -1.50 -8.24 -58.73
N ARG A 688 -2.44 -8.22 -59.69
CA ARG A 688 -3.65 -7.42 -59.62
C ARG A 688 -4.53 -7.78 -58.43
N VAL A 689 -4.76 -9.08 -58.20
CA VAL A 689 -5.53 -9.58 -57.04
C VAL A 689 -4.82 -9.27 -55.72
N GLU A 690 -3.49 -9.44 -55.67
CA GLU A 690 -2.70 -9.13 -54.49
C GLU A 690 -2.75 -7.63 -54.14
N ALA A 691 -2.61 -6.75 -55.14
CA ALA A 691 -2.71 -5.30 -54.96
C ALA A 691 -4.10 -4.89 -54.45
N ASP A 692 -5.16 -5.49 -54.98
CA ASP A 692 -6.54 -5.26 -54.53
C ASP A 692 -6.76 -5.72 -53.07
N GLU A 693 -6.21 -6.85 -52.65
CA GLU A 693 -6.31 -7.29 -51.24
C GLU A 693 -5.53 -6.38 -50.29
N TYR A 694 -4.30 -5.94 -50.63
CA TYR A 694 -3.59 -4.94 -49.82
C TYR A 694 -4.33 -3.59 -49.78
N ALA A 695 -4.96 -3.16 -50.87
CA ALA A 695 -5.78 -1.94 -50.88
C ALA A 695 -6.98 -2.06 -49.93
N LYS A 696 -7.63 -3.23 -49.86
CA LYS A 696 -8.72 -3.49 -48.90
C LYS A 696 -8.21 -3.49 -47.46
N ASP A 697 -7.04 -4.07 -47.19
CA ASP A 697 -6.40 -4.05 -45.87
C ASP A 697 -6.08 -2.61 -45.44
N TYR A 698 -5.52 -1.83 -46.37
CA TYR A 698 -5.21 -0.41 -46.19
C TYR A 698 -6.45 0.40 -45.82
N ILE A 699 -7.56 0.19 -46.54
CA ILE A 699 -8.86 0.84 -46.24
C ILE A 699 -9.40 0.39 -44.88
N ALA A 700 -9.27 -0.89 -44.52
CA ALA A 700 -9.75 -1.41 -43.24
C ALA A 700 -9.00 -0.77 -42.05
N ILE A 701 -7.66 -0.68 -42.13
CA ILE A 701 -6.84 -0.01 -41.13
C ILE A 701 -7.22 1.48 -41.02
N PHE A 702 -7.36 2.16 -42.16
CA PHE A 702 -7.76 3.57 -42.19
C PHE A 702 -9.10 3.81 -41.49
N ASN A 703 -10.08 2.95 -41.75
CA ASN A 703 -11.39 3.04 -41.12
C ASN A 703 -11.30 2.82 -39.59
N LEU A 704 -10.44 1.94 -39.11
CA LEU A 704 -10.19 1.75 -37.68
C LEU A 704 -9.56 2.99 -37.06
N ILE A 705 -8.52 3.56 -37.68
CA ILE A 705 -7.87 4.79 -37.21
C ILE A 705 -8.89 5.93 -37.12
N ASN A 706 -9.67 6.16 -38.18
CA ASN A 706 -10.69 7.22 -38.18
C ASN A 706 -11.74 7.02 -37.10
N ARG A 707 -12.18 5.78 -36.85
CA ARG A 707 -13.13 5.48 -35.77
C ARG A 707 -12.54 5.82 -34.40
N VAL A 708 -11.29 5.44 -34.14
CA VAL A 708 -10.60 5.79 -32.90
C VAL A 708 -10.49 7.31 -32.74
N VAL A 709 -10.05 8.02 -33.79
CA VAL A 709 -9.94 9.50 -33.76
C VAL A 709 -11.29 10.18 -33.55
N GLN A 710 -12.37 9.68 -34.18
CA GLN A 710 -13.73 10.19 -33.97
C GLN A 710 -14.21 9.98 -32.53
N ILE A 711 -13.91 8.82 -31.94
CA ILE A 711 -14.24 8.51 -30.54
C ILE A 711 -13.52 9.47 -29.59
N GLU A 712 -12.23 9.73 -29.81
CA GLU A 712 -11.45 10.65 -28.97
C GLU A 712 -11.90 12.12 -29.11
N ASN A 713 -12.17 12.58 -30.34
CA ASN A 713 -12.66 13.94 -30.60
C ASN A 713 -14.07 14.21 -30.05
N GLY A 714 -14.85 13.16 -29.75
CA GLY A 714 -16.20 13.28 -29.19
C GLY A 714 -16.26 13.42 -27.66
N ARG A 715 -15.12 13.42 -26.96
CA ARG A 715 -15.06 13.52 -25.49
C ARG A 715 -15.07 14.97 -24.99
N GLU A 716 -15.73 15.22 -23.86
CA GLU A 716 -15.78 16.55 -23.22
C GLU A 716 -14.44 16.89 -22.54
N GLU A 717 -14.09 18.18 -22.44
CA GLU A 717 -12.81 18.67 -21.88
C GLU A 717 -12.59 18.32 -20.39
N ASP A 718 -13.64 17.96 -19.63
CA ASP A 718 -13.59 17.63 -18.20
C ASP A 718 -13.40 16.11 -17.92
N ASP A 719 -13.29 15.26 -18.95
CA ASP A 719 -13.11 13.80 -18.84
C ASP A 719 -11.63 13.36 -18.85
N ASP A 720 -10.81 14.05 -18.05
CA ASP A 720 -9.34 13.87 -17.98
C ASP A 720 -8.91 12.51 -17.40
N GLY A 721 -9.80 11.79 -16.72
CA GLY A 721 -9.48 10.51 -16.06
C GLY A 721 -9.29 9.34 -17.03
N GLN A 722 -9.77 9.46 -18.27
CA GLN A 722 -9.69 8.43 -19.32
C GLN A 722 -9.22 8.97 -20.68
N LYS A 723 -8.95 10.27 -20.79
CA LYS A 723 -8.31 10.88 -21.95
C LYS A 723 -6.85 10.42 -21.96
N LEU A 724 -6.59 9.28 -22.59
CA LEU A 724 -5.24 8.80 -22.82
C LEU A 724 -4.57 9.80 -23.76
N ILE A 725 -3.71 10.61 -23.16
CA ILE A 725 -2.71 11.42 -23.84
C ILE A 725 -1.85 10.42 -24.62
N ALA A 726 -2.21 10.18 -25.88
CA ALA A 726 -1.34 9.54 -26.85
C ALA A 726 -0.06 10.34 -26.85
N VAL A 727 1.00 9.80 -26.22
CA VAL A 727 2.36 10.37 -26.06
C VAL A 727 2.55 11.67 -26.83
N GLY A 728 2.06 12.78 -26.28
CA GLY A 728 1.86 13.97 -27.10
C GLY A 728 0.70 14.89 -26.69
N SER A 729 0.84 16.19 -26.99
CA SER A 729 -0.22 17.18 -26.75
C SER A 729 -1.44 16.92 -27.64
N ASP A 730 -2.55 17.64 -27.43
CA ASP A 730 -3.72 17.65 -28.35
C ASP A 730 -3.32 17.96 -29.82
N GLU A 731 -2.12 18.50 -30.03
CA GLU A 731 -1.52 18.73 -31.34
C GLU A 731 -1.02 17.42 -31.99
N ASP A 732 -0.55 16.42 -31.23
CA ASP A 732 -0.05 15.14 -31.78
C ASP A 732 -1.16 14.30 -32.42
N LEU A 733 -2.39 14.36 -31.92
CA LEU A 733 -3.58 13.79 -32.56
C LEU A 733 -3.88 14.46 -33.93
N LYS A 734 -3.63 15.77 -34.07
CA LYS A 734 -3.73 16.50 -35.36
C LYS A 734 -2.60 16.16 -36.32
N TYR A 735 -1.41 15.82 -35.82
CA TYR A 735 -0.25 15.46 -36.66
C TYR A 735 -0.25 14.00 -37.12
N SER A 736 -0.93 13.08 -36.42
CA SER A 736 -0.91 11.64 -36.74
C SER A 736 -1.53 11.23 -38.10
N LEU A 737 -2.29 12.11 -38.78
CA LEU A 737 -2.90 11.83 -40.08
C LEU A 737 -2.64 12.95 -41.11
N LYS A 738 -1.40 13.40 -41.24
CA LYS A 738 -1.00 14.21 -42.40
C LYS A 738 -0.77 13.28 -43.60
N PHE A 739 -1.74 13.24 -44.52
CA PHE A 739 -1.51 12.69 -45.85
C PHE A 739 -0.55 13.59 -46.60
N VAL A 740 0.66 13.10 -46.84
CA VAL A 740 1.61 13.72 -47.74
C VAL A 740 1.58 12.89 -49.02
N GLU A 741 0.90 13.39 -50.04
CA GLU A 741 1.07 12.88 -51.39
C GLU A 741 2.53 13.10 -51.79
N THR A 742 3.24 12.02 -52.05
CA THR A 742 4.67 12.04 -52.34
C THR A 742 5.02 10.94 -53.33
N ASP A 743 5.82 11.30 -54.34
CA ASP A 743 6.41 10.35 -55.29
C ASP A 743 7.72 9.75 -54.76
N SER A 744 8.10 10.06 -53.51
CA SER A 744 9.37 9.67 -52.88
C SER A 744 9.27 8.26 -52.29
N GLU A 745 9.85 7.27 -52.98
CA GLU A 745 9.97 5.90 -52.44
C GLU A 745 10.83 5.90 -51.16
N LEU A 746 11.90 6.71 -51.11
CA LEU A 746 12.80 6.75 -49.96
C LEU A 746 12.11 7.27 -48.70
N LEU A 747 11.21 8.24 -48.83
CA LEU A 747 10.41 8.73 -47.70
C LEU A 747 9.58 7.60 -47.10
N HIS A 748 8.89 6.84 -47.95
CA HIS A 748 8.09 5.69 -47.52
C HIS A 748 8.98 4.65 -46.83
N LEU A 749 10.11 4.28 -47.44
CA LEU A 749 11.09 3.35 -46.87
C LEU A 749 11.65 3.81 -45.53
N ALA A 750 11.92 5.11 -45.37
CA ALA A 750 12.44 5.68 -44.13
C ALA A 750 11.43 5.60 -42.99
N LEU A 751 10.15 5.91 -43.27
CA LEU A 751 9.07 5.80 -42.29
C LEU A 751 8.83 4.34 -41.87
N LEU A 752 8.80 3.41 -42.82
CA LEU A 752 8.64 1.97 -42.56
C LEU A 752 9.71 1.43 -41.60
N CYS A 753 10.97 1.79 -41.88
CA CYS A 753 12.10 1.35 -41.08
C CYS A 753 12.15 2.01 -39.70
N GLU A 754 11.70 3.28 -39.60
CA GLU A 754 11.58 3.97 -38.31
C GLU A 754 10.52 3.30 -37.43
N ASP A 755 9.34 3.03 -38.00
CA ASP A 755 8.23 2.46 -37.23
C ASP A 755 8.53 1.01 -36.78
N ALA A 756 9.29 0.26 -37.57
CA ALA A 756 9.72 -1.11 -37.26
C ALA A 756 10.70 -1.21 -36.07
N GLU A 757 11.28 -0.12 -35.58
CA GLU A 757 12.15 -0.16 -34.39
C GLU A 757 11.35 -0.38 -33.09
N PHE A 758 10.06 -0.02 -33.09
CA PHE A 758 9.23 0.01 -31.87
C PHE A 758 8.27 -1.18 -31.75
N HIS A 759 7.98 -1.88 -32.84
CA HIS A 759 6.95 -2.93 -32.89
C HIS A 759 7.54 -4.26 -33.42
N PRO A 760 7.73 -5.29 -32.56
CA PRO A 760 8.37 -6.55 -32.95
C PRO A 760 7.68 -7.29 -34.10
N ASP A 761 6.36 -7.41 -34.09
CA ASP A 761 5.63 -8.10 -35.16
C ASP A 761 5.80 -7.38 -36.52
N LEU A 762 5.80 -6.05 -36.49
CA LEU A 762 5.97 -5.19 -37.67
C LEU A 762 7.43 -5.19 -38.15
N HIS A 763 8.39 -5.37 -37.25
CA HIS A 763 9.79 -5.59 -37.59
C HIS A 763 9.98 -6.88 -38.39
N ASP A 764 9.38 -7.98 -37.96
CA ASP A 764 9.47 -9.27 -38.65
C ASP A 764 8.82 -9.22 -40.04
N ASP A 765 7.72 -8.49 -40.17
CA ASP A 765 7.07 -8.25 -41.47
C ASP A 765 7.91 -7.37 -42.40
N LEU A 766 8.57 -6.34 -41.88
CA LEU A 766 9.46 -5.49 -42.68
C LEU A 766 10.63 -6.30 -43.26
N ARG A 767 11.21 -7.21 -42.48
CA ARG A 767 12.34 -8.07 -42.91
C ARG A 767 11.99 -9.05 -44.03
N LYS A 768 10.70 -9.35 -44.24
CA LYS A 768 10.23 -10.14 -45.38
C LYS A 768 10.25 -9.35 -46.69
N THR A 769 10.47 -8.03 -46.62
CA THR A 769 10.47 -7.12 -47.78
C THR A 769 11.88 -6.61 -48.08
N PRO A 770 12.16 -6.15 -49.32
CA PRO A 770 13.46 -5.55 -49.65
C PRO A 770 13.63 -4.12 -49.10
N ALA A 771 12.74 -3.63 -48.23
CA ALA A 771 12.70 -2.23 -47.80
C ALA A 771 13.99 -1.77 -47.12
N ILE A 772 14.52 -2.55 -46.17
CA ILE A 772 15.76 -2.24 -45.45
C ILE A 772 16.93 -2.15 -46.44
N ALA A 773 17.02 -3.11 -47.37
CA ALA A 773 18.07 -3.15 -48.39
C ALA A 773 17.97 -1.97 -49.37
N LYS A 774 16.76 -1.66 -49.88
CA LYS A 774 16.52 -0.53 -50.80
C LYS A 774 16.92 0.80 -50.16
N ARG A 775 16.47 1.04 -48.92
CA ARG A 775 16.83 2.25 -48.17
C ARG A 775 18.32 2.35 -47.94
N THR A 776 18.92 1.26 -47.46
CA THR A 776 20.35 1.20 -47.19
C THR A 776 21.20 1.43 -48.44
N ASN A 777 20.76 0.92 -49.60
CA ASN A 777 21.41 1.17 -50.87
C ASN A 777 21.34 2.66 -51.25
N ALA A 778 20.21 3.33 -51.05
CA ALA A 778 20.09 4.77 -51.28
C ALA A 778 21.04 5.57 -50.37
N LEU A 779 21.06 5.25 -49.07
CA LEU A 779 21.97 5.88 -48.10
C LEU A 779 23.45 5.62 -48.41
N SER A 780 23.78 4.40 -48.86
CA SER A 780 25.14 4.01 -49.25
C SER A 780 25.60 4.73 -50.52
N ARG A 781 24.72 4.88 -51.52
CA ARG A 781 25.00 5.67 -52.73
C ARG A 781 25.27 7.13 -52.37
N MET A 782 24.48 7.70 -51.46
CA MET A 782 24.69 9.05 -50.95
C MET A 782 26.03 9.19 -50.20
N MET A 783 26.39 8.23 -49.34
CA MET A 783 27.68 8.20 -48.65
C MET A 783 28.86 8.19 -49.63
N ALA A 784 28.82 7.28 -50.61
CA ALA A 784 29.87 7.13 -51.62
C ALA A 784 30.05 8.42 -52.44
N ARG A 785 28.95 9.05 -52.87
CA ARG A 785 28.99 10.33 -53.60
C ARG A 785 29.54 11.49 -52.77
N SER A 786 29.34 11.45 -51.45
CA SER A 786 29.87 12.44 -50.51
C SER A 786 31.33 12.16 -50.10
N GLY A 787 31.99 11.17 -50.70
CA GLY A 787 33.38 10.80 -50.41
C GLY A 787 33.58 9.91 -49.19
N TYR A 788 32.50 9.40 -48.59
CA TYR A 788 32.55 8.47 -47.45
C TYR A 788 32.50 7.01 -47.92
N LYS A 789 33.19 6.12 -47.21
CA LYS A 789 33.05 4.68 -47.42
C LYS A 789 31.59 4.25 -47.13
N PRO A 790 30.93 3.46 -47.99
CA PRO A 790 29.55 3.01 -47.78
C PRO A 790 29.49 1.90 -46.71
N VAL A 791 29.70 2.26 -45.44
CA VAL A 791 29.84 1.31 -44.31
C VAL A 791 28.60 0.44 -44.11
N PHE A 792 27.42 0.91 -44.49
CA PHE A 792 26.19 0.11 -44.35
C PHE A 792 26.23 -1.21 -45.12
N LEU A 793 26.98 -1.29 -46.23
CA LEU A 793 27.12 -2.54 -47.01
C LEU A 793 27.94 -3.61 -46.27
N GLU A 794 28.68 -3.24 -45.23
CA GLU A 794 29.48 -4.15 -44.38
C GLU A 794 28.72 -4.57 -43.12
N MET A 795 27.54 -4.01 -42.87
CA MET A 795 26.70 -4.27 -41.70
C MET A 795 25.69 -5.39 -41.97
N ASP A 796 25.27 -6.10 -40.92
CA ASP A 796 24.12 -6.99 -40.99
C ASP A 796 22.79 -6.20 -41.03
N GLU A 797 21.71 -6.86 -41.43
CA GLU A 797 20.41 -6.24 -41.67
C GLU A 797 19.87 -5.48 -40.44
N GLN A 798 20.08 -6.02 -39.24
CA GLN A 798 19.64 -5.39 -38.00
C GLN A 798 20.45 -4.12 -37.69
N THR A 799 21.77 -4.14 -37.89
CA THR A 799 22.61 -2.95 -37.72
C THR A 799 22.32 -1.91 -38.80
N GLN A 800 22.02 -2.33 -40.03
CA GLN A 800 21.57 -1.43 -41.11
C GLN A 800 20.27 -0.70 -40.74
N LEU A 801 19.32 -1.39 -40.11
CA LEU A 801 18.07 -0.78 -39.64
C LEU A 801 18.34 0.32 -38.62
N ILE A 802 19.06 0.00 -37.54
CA ILE A 802 19.36 0.91 -36.43
C ILE A 802 20.19 2.11 -36.90
N ALA A 803 21.28 1.86 -37.62
CA ALA A 803 22.18 2.91 -38.08
C ALA A 803 21.50 3.80 -39.15
N GLY A 804 20.69 3.22 -40.03
CA GLY A 804 19.90 3.95 -41.02
C GLY A 804 18.83 4.83 -40.38
N ASN A 805 18.13 4.34 -39.35
CA ASN A 805 17.16 5.12 -38.57
C ASN A 805 17.86 6.28 -37.87
N ALA A 806 19.00 6.03 -37.20
CA ALA A 806 19.76 7.07 -36.51
C ALA A 806 20.21 8.20 -37.47
N LEU A 807 20.64 7.85 -38.68
CA LEU A 807 21.01 8.81 -39.72
C LEU A 807 19.80 9.67 -40.14
N MET A 808 18.71 9.02 -40.56
CA MET A 808 17.51 9.70 -41.05
C MET A 808 16.86 10.56 -39.96
N ARG A 809 16.71 10.04 -38.74
CA ARG A 809 16.16 10.75 -37.58
C ARG A 809 16.96 12.01 -37.24
N LYS A 810 18.29 11.93 -37.34
CA LYS A 810 19.17 13.08 -37.10
C LYS A 810 19.03 14.14 -38.18
N MET A 811 18.96 13.73 -39.46
CA MET A 811 18.73 14.64 -40.59
C MET A 811 17.34 15.30 -40.49
N ALA A 812 16.29 14.52 -40.22
CA ALA A 812 14.93 15.01 -40.07
C ALA A 812 14.81 16.07 -38.97
N LYS A 813 15.40 15.82 -37.78
CA LYS A 813 15.38 16.77 -36.65
C LYS A 813 16.07 18.10 -36.93
N ILE A 814 17.05 18.12 -37.84
CA ILE A 814 17.72 19.36 -38.26
C ILE A 814 16.89 20.08 -39.31
N ALA A 815 16.30 19.33 -40.24
CA ALA A 815 15.48 19.88 -41.32
C ALA A 815 14.18 20.53 -40.80
N ALA A 816 13.48 19.86 -39.88
CA ALA A 816 12.30 20.38 -39.21
C ALA A 816 12.28 19.87 -37.75
N PRO A 817 12.63 20.72 -36.77
CA PRO A 817 12.66 20.32 -35.36
C PRO A 817 11.27 20.01 -34.78
N GLU A 818 10.24 20.70 -35.27
CA GLU A 818 8.89 20.71 -34.71
C GLU A 818 7.89 19.85 -35.51
N ASP A 819 8.25 19.36 -36.71
CA ASP A 819 7.39 18.50 -37.52
C ASP A 819 8.19 17.30 -38.04
N ARG A 820 7.94 16.13 -37.43
CA ARG A 820 8.62 14.88 -37.77
C ARG A 820 8.45 14.51 -39.23
N LEU A 821 7.22 14.51 -39.73
CA LEU A 821 6.91 14.02 -41.07
C LEU A 821 7.51 14.94 -42.13
N GLU A 822 7.41 16.26 -41.92
CA GLU A 822 8.04 17.26 -42.79
C GLU A 822 9.56 17.15 -42.77
N GLY A 823 10.16 16.90 -41.60
CA GLY A 823 11.60 16.67 -41.46
C GLY A 823 12.07 15.45 -42.26
N TYR A 824 11.33 14.34 -42.17
CA TYR A 824 11.61 13.13 -42.98
C TYR A 824 11.41 13.37 -44.48
N ARG A 825 10.39 14.14 -44.87
CA ARG A 825 10.13 14.52 -46.27
C ARG A 825 11.29 15.34 -46.85
N ILE A 826 11.75 16.35 -46.12
CA ILE A 826 12.90 17.17 -46.54
C ILE A 826 14.17 16.31 -46.61
N ALA A 827 14.44 15.48 -45.61
CA ALA A 827 15.61 14.62 -45.59
C ALA A 827 15.62 13.62 -46.75
N SER A 828 14.47 13.00 -47.05
CA SER A 828 14.35 12.01 -48.13
C SER A 828 14.48 12.67 -49.51
N ASN A 829 13.78 13.79 -49.73
CA ASN A 829 13.93 14.59 -50.95
C ASN A 829 15.37 15.08 -51.15
N TYR A 830 16.07 15.43 -50.06
CA TYR A 830 17.48 15.85 -50.13
C TYR A 830 18.39 14.71 -50.64
N ILE A 831 18.09 13.47 -50.27
CA ILE A 831 18.84 12.29 -50.72
C ILE A 831 18.48 11.91 -52.15
N GLU A 832 17.20 12.01 -52.53
CA GLU A 832 16.68 11.62 -53.85
C GLU A 832 16.90 12.65 -54.96
N ALA A 833 16.88 13.94 -54.64
CA ALA A 833 16.95 15.01 -55.66
C ALA A 833 18.30 15.07 -56.38
N GLN A 834 19.32 14.37 -55.89
CA GLN A 834 20.65 14.12 -56.51
C GLN A 834 21.47 15.33 -57.03
N GLU A 835 20.91 16.55 -57.14
CA GLU A 835 21.49 17.71 -57.82
C GLU A 835 21.67 18.96 -56.92
N PHE A 836 21.14 18.98 -55.68
CA PHE A 836 21.27 20.12 -54.77
C PHE A 836 21.95 19.78 -53.44
N LEU A 837 23.23 19.38 -53.51
CA LEU A 837 24.15 19.32 -52.35
C LEU A 837 24.55 20.74 -51.88
N LYS A 838 23.58 21.57 -51.47
CA LYS A 838 23.85 22.97 -51.03
C LYS A 838 24.09 23.12 -49.52
N ASP A 839 23.80 22.11 -48.70
CA ASP A 839 23.89 22.22 -47.23
C ASP A 839 24.68 21.08 -46.58
N ASP A 840 26.01 21.23 -46.58
CA ASP A 840 27.01 20.31 -46.00
C ASP A 840 26.79 20.06 -44.48
N ARG A 841 25.97 20.87 -43.80
CA ARG A 841 25.71 20.73 -42.36
C ARG A 841 24.75 19.59 -42.03
N LEU A 842 23.73 19.35 -42.86
CA LEU A 842 22.73 18.30 -42.66
C LEU A 842 23.38 16.90 -42.74
N LEU A 843 24.20 16.69 -43.77
CA LEU A 843 24.91 15.43 -44.03
C LEU A 843 25.97 15.12 -42.98
N ARG A 844 26.83 16.09 -42.64
CA ARG A 844 27.88 15.89 -41.62
C ARG A 844 27.29 15.48 -40.27
N SER A 845 26.21 16.14 -39.84
CA SER A 845 25.58 15.80 -38.56
C SER A 845 24.88 14.44 -38.57
N GLY A 846 24.33 14.05 -39.71
CA GLY A 846 23.82 12.69 -39.93
C GLY A 846 24.94 11.63 -39.79
N PHE A 847 26.08 11.83 -40.47
CA PHE A 847 27.22 10.90 -40.38
C PHE A 847 27.84 10.85 -38.97
N ASP A 848 27.85 11.94 -38.22
CA ASP A 848 28.28 11.94 -36.82
C ASP A 848 27.42 11.02 -35.93
N ALA A 849 26.13 10.87 -36.23
CA ALA A 849 25.26 9.93 -35.50
C ALA A 849 25.67 8.47 -35.79
N VAL A 850 25.97 8.14 -37.05
CA VAL A 850 26.42 6.80 -37.45
C VAL A 850 27.81 6.50 -36.88
N LYS A 851 28.70 7.51 -36.78
CA LYS A 851 30.05 7.36 -36.21
C LYS A 851 30.07 6.86 -34.76
N LYS A 852 28.98 7.11 -34.00
CA LYS A 852 28.81 6.59 -32.63
C LYS A 852 28.48 5.09 -32.60
N ILE A 853 27.98 4.55 -33.71
CA ILE A 853 27.53 3.15 -33.85
C ILE A 853 28.61 2.32 -34.56
N ALA A 854 29.25 2.86 -35.60
CA ALA A 854 30.34 2.22 -36.32
C ALA A 854 31.40 3.23 -36.82
N PRO A 855 32.69 2.86 -36.86
CA PRO A 855 33.75 3.77 -37.30
C PRO A 855 33.64 4.06 -38.80
N ILE A 856 33.37 5.33 -39.15
CA ILE A 856 33.39 5.80 -40.54
C ILE A 856 34.74 6.50 -40.79
N SER A 857 35.47 6.05 -41.81
CA SER A 857 36.71 6.68 -42.29
C SER A 857 36.47 7.42 -43.61
N LEU A 858 36.93 8.67 -43.70
CA LEU A 858 37.19 9.33 -44.99
C LEU A 858 38.48 8.72 -45.55
N PRO A 859 38.55 8.30 -46.83
CA PRO A 859 39.81 7.95 -47.44
C PRO A 859 40.72 9.17 -47.41
N ILE A 860 41.81 9.08 -46.65
CA ILE A 860 42.90 10.05 -46.71
C ILE A 860 43.69 9.66 -47.97
N GLU A 861 43.71 10.59 -48.94
CA GLU A 861 44.41 10.58 -50.24
C GLU A 861 43.60 10.20 -51.50
N SER A 862 43.36 11.25 -52.32
CA SER A 862 43.09 11.31 -53.76
C SER A 862 42.19 10.24 -54.39
N VAL A 863 40.92 10.59 -54.62
CA VAL A 863 40.17 10.08 -55.78
C VAL A 863 39.41 11.25 -56.39
N GLU A 864 39.70 11.52 -57.67
CA GLU A 864 38.94 12.43 -58.52
C GLU A 864 37.45 12.11 -58.44
N ARG A 865 36.59 13.14 -58.45
CA ARG A 865 35.15 12.95 -58.60
C ARG A 865 34.90 11.98 -59.76
N ILE A 866 34.14 10.91 -59.51
CA ILE A 866 33.62 10.08 -60.60
C ILE A 866 32.83 11.04 -61.51
N PRO A 867 33.23 11.26 -62.78
CA PRO A 867 32.50 12.14 -63.67
C PRO A 867 31.12 11.52 -63.90
N ALA A 868 30.08 12.36 -63.88
CA ALA A 868 28.79 11.98 -64.41
C ALA A 868 29.00 11.55 -65.87
N LEU A 869 28.62 10.32 -66.20
CA LEU A 869 28.47 9.91 -67.60
C LEU A 869 27.34 10.77 -68.18
N GLU A 870 27.71 11.78 -68.95
CA GLU A 870 26.82 12.42 -69.91
C GLU A 870 26.37 11.35 -70.89
N VAL A 871 25.09 10.98 -70.82
CA VAL A 871 24.41 10.31 -71.92
C VAL A 871 23.87 11.44 -72.79
N GLU A 872 24.50 11.67 -73.95
CA GLU A 872 23.91 12.50 -75.01
C GLU A 872 22.69 11.77 -75.61
N GLU A 873 21.59 12.52 -75.67
CA GLU A 873 20.26 12.30 -76.32
C GLU A 873 19.77 10.88 -76.62
#